data_AF-A0AAW7DPH8-F1
#
_entry.id   AF-A0AAW7DPH8-F1
#
_cell.length_a   1.000
_cell.length_b   1.000
_cell.length_c   1.000
_cell.angle_alpha   90.00
_cell.angle_beta   90.00
_cell.angle_gamma   90.00
#
_symmetry.space_group_name_H-M   'P 1'
#
loop_
_entity.id
_entity.type
_entity.pdbx_description
1 polymer ?
#
loop_
_entity_poly.entity_id
_entity_poly.type
_entity_poly.pdbx_seq_one_letter_code
_entity_poly.pdbx_strand_id
1 'polypeptide(L)'
;MELQMPLRIYSKDNKLIAEYGEMRRTPIDFGHIPERFIQALLAAEDDNFATHSGVDFVSLMRAVSELIKTGRIQSGGSTITMQVAKNFFLTSEKSFTRKANEILLALQIERELSKDEILELYVNKIYLGNRAYGIEAAAQIYYGKSIGELSIAQLAMIAGLPKAPSRYNPIANEARSMIRRDWILGRMYKLNYITEAEYSTALAEPQTAKLHIAQPEFQAPYVAEMARAEMVERYGGEAYTAGFTVKTTIDSQLQQYANSSLQTGLLNYEYRHGFRGPVKSFAKYPEEQWQKLLHNEPDLHPLKIAVVTKVDQQSAQVLLRNKVAATLNWQDMRWARKFINVNSQAANPRTARDIIQPGDLVYVQQKTDGQYRLAQAPEVQGALVSLDPRSGAIVAITGGFSFEQSKYNRAVQAKRQVGSSFKPFIYSAALDKGYTAASIFSDTPTTFPASRYGKAWTPNNSDRSFLGNISLRTALYRSRNIAAAKVLEAIGIDYAVDYISQFGFPADELPRHLPLALGSADFTPLEVTTGWATFANGGYKITPYIVDEIYDRNGVLVSKTQAAVTPDSPRYQTDNAQPAPQIIDSRTAFIMTDILQDVIRRGTASRAKSLGRSDLAGKTGTTNSAKDTWFVGYNRQYVTTVWTGYDQPKSLGRREFGSTFALPIWINYMAQALRDQPAQPILRPEGLQQVRINAQGLRSDSGSNEYFKQEDSLPPFATEYYYETPMDFF
;
A
#
# COMPACT_ATOMS: atom_id res chain seq x y z
N MET A 1 36.42 3.08 -3.99
CA MET A 1 35.21 2.44 -3.40
C MET A 1 34.00 3.13 -3.99
N GLU A 2 33.06 2.41 -4.60
CA GLU A 2 31.84 3.02 -5.11
C GLU A 2 30.91 3.42 -3.97
N LEU A 3 30.37 4.63 -4.09
CA LEU A 3 29.45 5.24 -3.13
C LEU A 3 28.10 4.50 -3.23
N GLN A 4 27.69 3.86 -2.13
CA GLN A 4 26.42 3.12 -2.06
C GLN A 4 25.34 4.05 -1.49
N MET A 5 24.35 4.36 -2.31
CA MET A 5 23.19 5.19 -1.95
C MET A 5 21.89 4.39 -2.08
N PRO A 6 20.95 4.59 -1.14
CA PRO A 6 19.68 3.88 -1.17
C PRO A 6 18.79 4.38 -2.31
N LEU A 7 17.87 3.51 -2.74
CA LEU A 7 16.73 3.85 -3.56
C LEU A 7 15.82 4.83 -2.80
N ARG A 8 15.39 5.90 -3.45
CA ARG A 8 14.37 6.80 -2.92
C ARG A 8 13.15 6.80 -3.82
N ILE A 9 11.97 6.73 -3.22
CA ILE A 9 10.70 6.68 -3.93
C ILE A 9 9.87 7.89 -3.52
N TYR A 10 9.45 8.69 -4.50
CA TYR A 10 8.70 9.91 -4.34
C TYR A 10 7.33 9.82 -5.01
N SER A 11 6.37 10.57 -4.47
CA SER A 11 5.10 10.86 -5.14
C SER A 11 5.30 11.81 -6.33
N LYS A 12 4.26 11.97 -7.14
CA LYS A 12 4.21 12.94 -8.24
C LYS A 12 4.43 14.37 -7.75
N ASP A 13 3.95 14.69 -6.55
CA ASP A 13 4.13 15.99 -5.88
C ASP A 13 5.43 16.09 -5.05
N ASN A 14 6.45 15.27 -5.38
CA ASN A 14 7.80 15.25 -4.79
C ASN A 14 7.86 14.99 -3.28
N LYS A 15 6.89 14.26 -2.71
CA LYS A 15 6.96 13.84 -1.31
C LYS A 15 7.59 12.47 -1.18
N LEU A 16 8.51 12.31 -0.25
CA LEU A 16 9.17 11.03 0.01
C LEU A 16 8.17 10.02 0.54
N ILE A 17 8.08 8.87 -0.14
CA ILE A 17 7.26 7.73 0.24
C ILE A 17 8.08 6.71 1.03
N ALA A 18 9.27 6.37 0.53
CA ALA A 18 10.13 5.37 1.15
C ALA A 18 11.58 5.49 0.67
N GLU A 19 12.49 4.95 1.49
CA GLU A 19 13.89 4.77 1.18
C GLU A 19 14.28 3.30 1.39
N TYR A 20 14.94 2.66 0.41
CA TYR A 20 15.37 1.27 0.46
C TYR A 20 16.86 1.13 0.17
N GLY A 21 17.59 0.52 1.09
CA GLY A 21 19.02 0.21 0.94
C GLY A 21 19.61 -0.34 2.24
N GLU A 22 20.59 -1.24 2.11
CA GLU A 22 21.23 -1.92 3.24
C GLU A 22 22.36 -1.10 3.88
N MET A 23 22.96 -0.18 3.13
CA MET A 23 24.14 0.57 3.54
C MET A 23 24.03 2.02 3.09
N ARG A 24 24.29 2.95 4.02
CA ARG A 24 24.63 4.32 3.68
C ARG A 24 26.14 4.43 3.76
N ARG A 25 26.81 4.70 2.64
CA ARG A 25 28.24 5.00 2.60
C ARG A 25 28.43 6.39 2.04
N THR A 26 29.02 7.26 2.83
CA THR A 26 29.53 8.56 2.39
C THR A 26 31.02 8.49 2.63
N PRO A 27 31.86 8.21 1.61
CA PRO A 27 33.30 8.19 1.79
C PRO A 27 33.79 9.58 2.21
N ILE A 28 34.75 9.61 3.12
CA ILE A 28 35.45 10.81 3.57
C ILE A 28 36.95 10.61 3.35
N ASP A 29 37.59 11.59 2.72
CA ASP A 29 39.05 11.59 2.54
C ASP A 29 39.73 11.86 3.88
N PHE A 30 40.93 11.31 4.08
CA PHE A 30 41.65 11.41 5.35
C PHE A 30 41.78 12.85 5.88
N GLY A 31 42.09 13.81 5.01
CA GLY A 31 42.26 15.21 5.38
C GLY A 31 40.99 15.91 5.90
N HIS A 32 39.81 15.32 5.66
CA HIS A 32 38.54 15.83 6.16
C HIS A 32 38.10 15.16 7.47
N ILE A 33 38.84 14.15 7.95
CA ILE A 33 38.56 13.50 9.23
C ILE A 33 39.02 14.43 10.37
N PRO A 34 38.16 14.77 11.34
CA PRO A 34 38.55 15.58 12.47
C PRO A 34 39.66 14.92 13.27
N GLU A 35 40.73 15.66 13.59
CA GLU A 35 41.85 15.15 14.39
C GLU A 35 41.36 14.58 15.74
N ARG A 36 40.39 15.25 16.37
CA ARG A 36 39.73 14.79 17.59
C ARG A 36 39.08 13.42 17.45
N PHE A 37 38.56 13.08 16.26
CA PHE A 37 38.00 11.76 15.99
C PHE A 37 39.11 10.69 15.90
N ILE A 38 40.20 10.99 15.20
CA ILE A 38 41.37 10.10 15.11
C ILE A 38 41.88 9.81 16.51
N GLN A 39 42.09 10.85 17.33
CA GLN A 39 42.50 10.74 18.73
C GLN A 39 41.55 9.88 19.56
N ALA A 40 40.22 10.04 19.38
CA ALA A 40 39.22 9.23 20.07
C ALA A 40 39.27 7.75 19.65
N LEU A 41 39.45 7.49 18.34
CA LEU A 41 39.57 6.14 17.81
C LEU A 41 40.85 5.44 18.31
N LEU A 42 41.99 6.11 18.27
CA LEU A 42 43.26 5.59 18.79
C LEU A 42 43.17 5.32 20.29
N ALA A 43 42.59 6.23 21.07
CA ALA A 43 42.35 6.03 22.51
C ALA A 43 41.44 4.82 22.81
N ALA A 44 40.52 4.50 21.88
CA ALA A 44 39.51 3.46 22.04
C ALA A 44 39.97 2.06 21.60
N GLU A 45 40.74 1.98 20.52
CA GLU A 45 41.11 0.76 19.82
C GLU A 45 42.62 0.44 19.87
N ASP A 46 43.49 1.42 19.61
CA ASP A 46 44.93 1.19 19.35
C ASP A 46 45.78 2.46 19.62
N ASP A 47 46.32 2.59 20.83
CA ASP A 47 47.11 3.77 21.23
C ASP A 47 48.58 3.72 20.76
N ASN A 48 49.05 2.58 20.25
CA ASN A 48 50.37 2.39 19.67
C ASN A 48 50.36 2.34 18.14
N PHE A 49 49.24 2.72 17.50
CA PHE A 49 49.05 2.60 16.06
C PHE A 49 50.19 3.22 15.23
N ALA A 50 50.73 4.36 15.65
CA ALA A 50 51.79 5.05 14.93
C ALA A 50 53.15 4.33 14.99
N THR A 51 53.39 3.46 15.97
CA THR A 51 54.72 2.91 16.26
C THR A 51 54.88 1.45 15.85
N HIS A 52 53.79 0.67 15.78
CA HIS A 52 53.86 -0.72 15.35
C HIS A 52 53.72 -0.86 13.83
N SER A 53 54.32 -1.90 13.23
CA SER A 53 54.18 -2.21 11.80
C SER A 53 53.06 -3.23 11.58
N GLY A 54 51.80 -2.81 11.70
CA GLY A 54 50.62 -3.66 11.50
C GLY A 54 50.18 -4.56 12.66
N VAL A 55 51.09 -5.01 13.52
CA VAL A 55 50.75 -5.85 14.69
C VAL A 55 51.49 -5.34 15.93
N ASP A 56 50.74 -5.06 17.01
CA ASP A 56 51.33 -4.80 18.32
C ASP A 56 51.63 -6.13 19.03
N PHE A 57 52.88 -6.56 18.94
CA PHE A 57 53.36 -7.80 19.56
C PHE A 57 53.28 -7.78 21.07
N VAL A 58 53.44 -6.62 21.71
CA VAL A 58 53.37 -6.49 23.18
C VAL A 58 51.92 -6.69 23.64
N SER A 59 50.97 -6.04 22.96
CA SER A 59 49.54 -6.22 23.24
C SER A 59 49.06 -7.64 22.93
N LEU A 60 49.57 -8.25 21.86
CA LEU A 60 49.25 -9.65 21.51
C LEU A 60 49.76 -10.63 22.57
N MET A 61 51.02 -10.49 23.01
CA MET A 61 51.61 -11.35 24.04
C MET A 61 50.92 -11.18 25.40
N ARG A 62 50.51 -9.96 25.75
CA ARG A 62 49.69 -9.68 26.95
C ARG A 62 48.34 -10.40 26.88
N ALA A 63 47.63 -10.32 25.75
CA ALA A 63 46.35 -10.99 25.57
C ALA A 63 46.48 -12.53 25.66
N VAL A 64 47.57 -13.09 25.13
CA VAL A 64 47.91 -14.52 25.27
C VAL A 64 48.18 -14.87 26.74
N SER A 65 48.94 -14.06 27.46
CA SER A 65 49.18 -14.27 28.90
C SER A 65 47.89 -14.19 29.73
N GLU A 66 46.95 -13.31 29.41
CA GLU A 66 45.65 -13.21 30.09
C GLU A 66 44.78 -14.44 29.85
N LEU A 67 44.77 -14.97 28.63
CA LEU A 67 44.05 -16.20 28.29
C LEU A 67 44.60 -17.38 29.09
N ILE A 68 45.92 -17.50 29.22
CA ILE A 68 46.59 -18.56 29.99
C ILE A 68 46.29 -18.43 31.49
N LYS A 69 46.31 -17.20 32.04
CA LYS A 69 46.13 -16.98 33.49
C LYS A 69 44.68 -16.98 33.95
N THR A 70 43.75 -16.45 33.15
CA THR A 70 42.37 -16.18 33.58
C THR A 70 41.32 -16.98 32.81
N GLY A 71 41.74 -17.77 31.82
CA GLY A 71 40.85 -18.57 30.96
C GLY A 71 40.01 -17.75 29.99
N ARG A 72 40.13 -16.41 29.98
CA ARG A 72 39.41 -15.49 29.10
C ARG A 72 40.32 -14.32 28.72
N ILE A 73 40.24 -13.87 27.47
CA ILE A 73 40.93 -12.65 27.02
C ILE A 73 40.15 -11.44 27.53
N GLN A 74 40.81 -10.52 28.23
CA GLN A 74 40.20 -9.28 28.75
C GLN A 74 40.64 -8.04 27.95
N SER A 75 41.86 -8.07 27.41
CA SER A 75 42.46 -7.02 26.58
C SER A 75 42.19 -7.19 25.08
N GLY A 76 42.12 -6.07 24.35
CA GLY A 76 42.02 -6.08 22.88
C GLY A 76 43.39 -6.30 22.25
N GLY A 77 43.55 -7.38 21.47
CA GLY A 77 44.82 -7.73 20.83
C GLY A 77 44.81 -7.62 19.30
N SER A 78 43.89 -6.85 18.71
CA SER A 78 43.83 -6.65 17.24
C SER A 78 43.98 -5.17 16.94
N THR A 79 45.02 -4.83 16.18
CA THR A 79 45.33 -3.46 15.73
C THR A 79 44.32 -2.98 14.71
N ILE A 80 44.30 -1.67 14.43
CA ILE A 80 43.44 -1.11 13.37
C ILE A 80 43.75 -1.76 12.02
N THR A 81 45.03 -1.96 11.68
CA THR A 81 45.45 -2.62 10.42
C THR A 81 44.94 -4.06 10.33
N MET A 82 44.96 -4.82 11.43
CA MET A 82 44.37 -6.16 11.49
C MET A 82 42.84 -6.12 11.27
N GLN A 83 42.17 -5.10 11.78
CA GLN A 83 40.74 -4.91 11.54
C GLN A 83 40.45 -4.55 10.07
N VAL A 84 41.29 -3.74 9.42
CA VAL A 84 41.22 -3.48 7.97
C VAL A 84 41.38 -4.78 7.19
N ALA A 85 42.42 -5.57 7.47
CA ALA A 85 42.65 -6.86 6.83
C ALA A 85 41.42 -7.78 6.95
N LYS A 86 40.88 -7.88 8.16
CA LYS A 86 39.67 -8.65 8.45
C LYS A 86 38.45 -8.16 7.66
N ASN A 87 38.21 -6.85 7.61
CA ASN A 87 37.01 -6.28 7.01
C ASN A 87 37.06 -6.23 5.47
N PHE A 88 38.26 -6.28 4.86
CA PHE A 88 38.43 -6.25 3.40
C PHE A 88 38.62 -7.60 2.75
N PHE A 89 39.33 -8.54 3.39
CA PHE A 89 39.84 -9.72 2.69
C PHE A 89 39.42 -11.06 3.31
N LEU A 90 38.82 -11.09 4.50
CA LEU A 90 38.56 -12.32 5.24
C LEU A 90 37.07 -12.51 5.53
N THR A 91 36.64 -13.77 5.55
CA THR A 91 35.28 -14.17 5.95
C THR A 91 35.09 -14.10 7.47
N SER A 92 33.83 -14.13 7.93
CA SER A 92 33.47 -13.92 9.34
C SER A 92 33.74 -15.12 10.28
N GLU A 93 34.18 -16.27 9.77
CA GLU A 93 34.37 -17.50 10.56
C GLU A 93 35.54 -17.40 11.54
N LYS A 94 35.36 -17.82 12.79
CA LYS A 94 36.43 -17.74 13.81
C LYS A 94 37.32 -18.99 13.80
N SER A 95 38.39 -18.98 13.01
CA SER A 95 39.44 -20.01 13.05
C SER A 95 40.82 -19.43 13.39
N PHE A 96 41.71 -20.28 13.92
CA PHE A 96 43.12 -19.91 14.16
C PHE A 96 43.86 -19.60 12.87
N THR A 97 43.57 -20.33 11.79
CA THR A 97 44.14 -20.08 10.45
C THR A 97 43.72 -18.72 9.89
N ARG A 98 42.45 -18.32 10.07
CA ARG A 98 42.00 -16.96 9.72
C ARG A 98 42.79 -15.91 10.49
N LYS A 99 43.04 -16.12 11.79
CA LYS A 99 43.78 -15.13 12.59
C LYS A 99 45.24 -15.00 12.17
N ALA A 100 45.88 -16.09 11.74
CA ALA A 100 47.22 -16.04 11.14
C ALA A 100 47.22 -15.26 9.80
N ASN A 101 46.21 -15.49 8.95
CA ASN A 101 46.05 -14.74 7.69
C ASN A 101 45.80 -13.24 7.94
N GLU A 102 45.03 -12.90 8.97
CA GLU A 102 44.77 -11.50 9.39
C GLU A 102 46.08 -10.78 9.77
N ILE A 103 46.97 -11.46 10.50
CA ILE A 103 48.30 -10.96 10.87
C ILE A 103 49.17 -10.75 9.63
N LEU A 104 49.27 -11.74 8.74
CA LEU A 104 50.10 -11.66 7.54
C LEU A 104 49.62 -10.56 6.58
N LEU A 105 48.31 -10.45 6.37
CA LEU A 105 47.71 -9.38 5.58
C LEU A 105 47.92 -8.01 6.21
N ALA A 106 47.83 -7.88 7.55
CA ALA A 106 48.11 -6.62 8.22
C ALA A 106 49.56 -6.17 8.02
N LEU A 107 50.53 -7.09 8.10
CA LEU A 107 51.94 -6.81 7.79
C LEU A 107 52.15 -6.39 6.33
N GLN A 108 51.42 -7.00 5.40
CA GLN A 108 51.49 -6.65 3.98
C GLN A 108 50.86 -5.28 3.70
N ILE A 109 49.69 -4.99 4.29
CA ILE A 109 49.02 -3.70 4.16
C ILE A 109 49.95 -2.55 4.60
N GLU A 110 50.70 -2.72 5.70
CA GLU A 110 51.63 -1.71 6.21
C GLU A 110 52.92 -1.53 5.41
N ARG A 111 53.20 -2.43 4.45
CA ARG A 111 54.29 -2.24 3.50
C ARG A 111 53.86 -1.43 2.29
N GLU A 112 52.59 -1.53 1.92
CA GLU A 112 52.04 -0.95 0.70
C GLU A 112 51.30 0.37 0.95
N LEU A 113 50.76 0.58 2.16
CA LEU A 113 49.95 1.74 2.53
C LEU A 113 50.55 2.48 3.73
N SER A 114 50.44 3.80 3.70
CA SER A 114 50.73 4.68 4.82
C SER A 114 49.68 4.54 5.94
N LYS A 115 50.03 5.02 7.14
CA LYS A 115 49.11 5.01 8.30
C LYS A 115 47.81 5.77 8.04
N ASP A 116 47.92 6.87 7.31
CA ASP A 116 46.79 7.72 6.96
C ASP A 116 45.84 6.98 6.00
N GLU A 117 46.38 6.32 4.97
CA GLU A 117 45.60 5.48 4.05
C GLU A 117 44.92 4.30 4.76
N ILE A 118 45.61 3.67 5.72
CA ILE A 118 45.04 2.58 6.52
C ILE A 118 43.87 3.10 7.38
N LEU A 119 44.03 4.25 8.02
CA LEU A 119 42.96 4.90 8.79
C LEU A 119 41.79 5.28 7.88
N GLU A 120 42.05 5.85 6.70
CA GLU A 120 41.01 6.20 5.72
C GLU A 120 40.19 4.97 5.29
N LEU A 121 40.86 3.86 4.96
CA LEU A 121 40.20 2.60 4.62
C LEU A 121 39.36 2.06 5.79
N TYR A 122 39.90 2.15 7.01
CA TYR A 122 39.20 1.70 8.20
C TYR A 122 37.94 2.53 8.45
N VAL A 123 38.06 3.86 8.50
CA VAL A 123 36.95 4.75 8.86
C VAL A 123 35.86 4.80 7.82
N ASN A 124 36.15 4.46 6.55
CA ASN A 124 35.15 4.42 5.49
C ASN A 124 34.39 3.11 5.39
N LYS A 125 34.92 2.01 5.97
CA LYS A 125 34.32 0.68 5.85
C LYS A 125 33.75 0.11 7.15
N ILE A 126 34.22 0.58 8.30
CA ILE A 126 33.82 0.02 9.59
C ILE A 126 32.29 0.09 9.80
N TYR A 127 31.69 -1.02 10.24
CA TYR A 127 30.26 -1.07 10.55
C TYR A 127 29.99 -0.47 11.93
N LEU A 128 29.12 0.53 11.99
CA LEU A 128 28.85 1.33 13.20
C LEU A 128 27.39 1.19 13.67
N GLY A 129 26.68 0.14 13.22
CA GLY A 129 25.28 -0.12 13.59
C GLY A 129 24.28 0.67 12.75
N ASN A 130 22.99 0.30 12.83
CA ASN A 130 21.90 0.98 12.12
C ASN A 130 22.16 1.22 10.62
N ARG A 131 22.80 0.25 9.94
CA ARG A 131 23.19 0.34 8.51
C ARG A 131 24.22 1.43 8.17
N ALA A 132 24.86 2.03 9.17
CA ALA A 132 25.96 2.96 8.99
C ALA A 132 27.27 2.19 8.72
N TYR A 133 27.82 2.37 7.52
CA TYR A 133 29.16 1.90 7.17
C TYR A 133 30.04 3.14 6.93
N GLY A 134 31.01 3.29 7.81
CA GLY A 134 31.90 4.43 7.87
C GLY A 134 31.40 5.61 8.71
N ILE A 135 32.34 6.45 9.13
CA ILE A 135 32.15 7.43 10.20
C ILE A 135 31.22 8.59 9.79
N GLU A 136 31.28 9.03 8.53
CA GLU A 136 30.42 10.09 8.00
C GLU A 136 28.97 9.62 7.93
N ALA A 137 28.75 8.37 7.48
CA ALA A 137 27.43 7.76 7.49
C ALA A 137 26.87 7.61 8.91
N ALA A 138 27.72 7.26 9.89
CA ALA A 138 27.32 7.18 11.29
C ALA A 138 26.97 8.55 11.86
N ALA A 139 27.77 9.60 11.59
CA ALA A 139 27.48 10.97 12.01
C ALA A 139 26.12 11.43 11.48
N GLN A 140 25.85 11.18 10.20
CA GLN A 140 24.57 11.52 9.58
C GLN A 140 23.41 10.70 10.16
N ILE A 141 23.57 9.39 10.37
CA ILE A 141 22.51 8.52 10.90
C ILE A 141 22.18 8.83 12.37
N TYR A 142 23.18 9.07 13.21
CA TYR A 142 23.01 9.26 14.65
C TYR A 142 22.74 10.71 15.04
N TYR A 143 23.31 11.68 14.32
CA TYR A 143 23.28 13.09 14.71
C TYR A 143 22.75 14.03 13.63
N GLY A 144 22.53 13.55 12.41
CA GLY A 144 22.02 14.38 11.30
C GLY A 144 23.01 15.44 10.84
N LYS A 145 24.30 15.23 11.11
CA LYS A 145 25.40 16.17 10.91
C LYS A 145 26.57 15.49 10.20
N SER A 146 27.46 16.28 9.62
CA SER A 146 28.76 15.76 9.17
C SER A 146 29.66 15.43 10.36
N ILE A 147 30.60 14.49 10.20
CA ILE A 147 31.53 14.11 11.29
C ILE A 147 32.31 15.32 11.83
N GLY A 148 32.61 16.30 10.97
CA GLY A 148 33.32 17.54 11.33
C GLY A 148 32.55 18.49 12.24
N GLU A 149 31.23 18.32 12.36
CA GLU A 149 30.36 19.20 13.15
C GLU A 149 30.02 18.60 14.53
N LEU A 150 30.57 17.42 14.85
CA LEU A 150 30.26 16.69 16.08
C LEU A 150 31.10 17.17 17.26
N SER A 151 30.50 17.15 18.46
CA SER A 151 31.21 17.43 19.71
C SER A 151 32.19 16.31 20.07
N ILE A 152 33.14 16.59 20.96
CA ILE A 152 34.09 15.58 21.48
C ILE A 152 33.35 14.36 22.06
N ALA A 153 32.23 14.59 22.76
CA ALA A 153 31.41 13.52 23.32
C ALA A 153 30.76 12.65 22.22
N GLN A 154 30.28 13.27 21.14
CA GLN A 154 29.69 12.57 19.99
C GLN A 154 30.74 11.81 19.17
N LEU A 155 31.94 12.38 18.98
CA LEU A 155 33.07 11.70 18.34
C LEU A 155 33.50 10.47 19.15
N ALA A 156 33.64 10.62 20.47
CA ALA A 156 33.95 9.50 21.37
C ALA A 156 32.85 8.43 21.37
N MET A 157 31.58 8.82 21.23
CA MET A 157 30.46 7.88 21.09
C MET A 157 30.62 7.03 19.82
N ILE A 158 30.85 7.66 18.67
CA ILE A 158 31.03 6.94 17.39
C ILE A 158 32.29 6.05 17.44
N ALA A 159 33.40 6.56 17.98
CA ALA A 159 34.65 5.80 18.14
C ALA A 159 34.49 4.57 19.05
N GLY A 160 33.47 4.52 19.90
CA GLY A 160 33.18 3.38 20.78
C GLY A 160 32.39 2.24 20.13
N LEU A 161 31.79 2.47 18.96
CA LEU A 161 30.92 1.52 18.28
C LEU A 161 31.64 0.32 17.65
N PRO A 162 32.83 0.45 17.02
CA PRO A 162 33.49 -0.66 16.30
C PRO A 162 33.61 -1.96 17.09
N LYS A 163 33.95 -1.87 18.38
CA LYS A 163 34.12 -3.02 19.27
C LYS A 163 32.87 -3.91 19.37
N ALA A 164 31.68 -3.31 19.44
CA ALA A 164 30.42 -4.04 19.50
C ALA A 164 29.24 -3.12 19.10
N PRO A 165 29.01 -2.92 17.80
CA PRO A 165 28.09 -1.88 17.30
C PRO A 165 26.64 -2.04 17.74
N SER A 166 26.21 -3.27 18.07
CA SER A 166 24.87 -3.54 18.62
C SER A 166 24.79 -3.35 20.14
N ARG A 167 25.88 -3.62 20.88
CA ARG A 167 25.90 -3.56 22.36
C ARG A 167 26.08 -2.13 22.87
N TYR A 168 26.92 -1.36 22.19
CA TYR A 168 27.19 0.04 22.49
C TYR A 168 26.37 0.99 21.62
N ASN A 169 25.34 0.48 20.93
CA ASN A 169 24.46 1.30 20.12
C ASN A 169 23.75 2.33 21.00
N PRO A 170 23.89 3.65 20.73
CA PRO A 170 23.33 4.67 21.60
C PRO A 170 21.79 4.72 21.59
N ILE A 171 21.15 4.16 20.55
CA ILE A 171 19.69 4.14 20.39
C ILE A 171 19.10 2.89 21.05
N ALA A 172 19.75 1.74 20.88
CA ALA A 172 19.27 0.48 21.45
C ALA A 172 19.66 0.30 22.93
N ASN A 173 20.78 0.88 23.38
CA ASN A 173 21.28 0.75 24.74
C ASN A 173 22.06 2.01 25.18
N GLU A 174 21.31 3.06 25.50
CA GLU A 174 21.84 4.35 25.97
C GLU A 174 22.83 4.17 27.13
N ALA A 175 22.43 3.45 28.19
CA ALA A 175 23.25 3.28 29.39
C ALA A 175 24.63 2.65 29.10
N ARG A 176 24.69 1.58 28.29
CA ARG A 176 25.98 0.96 27.93
C ARG A 176 26.81 1.83 26.99
N SER A 177 26.15 2.57 26.10
CA SER A 177 26.83 3.48 25.18
C SER A 177 27.54 4.62 25.95
N MET A 178 26.90 5.16 26.98
CA MET A 178 27.45 6.21 27.85
C MET A 178 28.68 5.72 28.62
N ILE A 179 28.61 4.54 29.25
CA ILE A 179 29.76 3.95 29.93
C ILE A 179 30.96 3.80 28.98
N ARG A 180 30.72 3.38 27.73
CA ARG A 180 31.79 3.23 26.73
C ARG A 180 32.34 4.57 26.29
N ARG A 181 31.48 5.55 26.02
CA ARG A 181 31.87 6.94 25.66
C ARG A 181 32.75 7.55 26.75
N ASP A 182 32.31 7.50 28.01
CA ASP A 182 33.00 8.12 29.14
C ASP A 182 34.37 7.49 29.40
N TRP A 183 34.46 6.16 29.21
CA TRP A 183 35.75 5.46 29.25
C TRP A 183 36.73 5.95 28.17
N ILE A 184 36.25 6.21 26.95
CA ILE A 184 37.07 6.75 25.85
C ILE A 184 37.50 8.18 26.16
N LEU A 185 36.59 9.03 26.63
CA LEU A 185 36.91 10.39 27.05
C LEU A 185 38.01 10.40 28.14
N GLY A 186 37.91 9.50 29.13
CA GLY A 186 38.92 9.35 30.17
C GLY A 186 40.28 8.87 29.64
N ARG A 187 40.28 8.07 28.57
CA ARG A 187 41.52 7.66 27.87
C ARG A 187 42.12 8.81 27.06
N MET A 188 41.30 9.57 26.34
CA MET A 188 41.75 10.77 25.61
C MET A 188 42.40 11.78 26.56
N TYR A 189 41.83 11.98 27.75
CA TYR A 189 42.43 12.85 28.76
C TYR A 189 43.78 12.33 29.26
N LYS A 190 43.88 11.03 29.62
CA LYS A 190 45.14 10.42 30.09
C LYS A 190 46.26 10.41 29.05
N LEU A 191 45.91 10.40 27.76
CA LEU A 191 46.85 10.47 26.64
C LEU A 191 47.17 11.91 26.23
N ASN A 192 46.70 12.91 26.98
CA ASN A 192 46.85 14.34 26.69
C ASN A 192 46.27 14.78 25.33
N TYR A 193 45.29 14.04 24.80
CA TYR A 193 44.58 14.45 23.60
C TYR A 193 43.62 15.59 23.90
N ILE A 194 42.95 15.60 25.06
CA ILE A 194 42.03 16.68 25.45
C ILE A 194 42.45 17.28 26.79
N THR A 195 42.12 18.55 27.00
CA THR A 195 42.33 19.27 28.25
C THR A 195 41.34 18.84 29.34
N GLU A 196 41.61 19.19 30.59
CA GLU A 196 40.69 18.91 31.71
C GLU A 196 39.33 19.62 31.53
N ALA A 197 39.32 20.83 30.98
CA ALA A 197 38.12 21.59 30.68
C ALA A 197 37.27 20.92 29.57
N GLU A 198 37.91 20.45 28.49
CA GLU A 198 37.24 19.69 27.44
C GLU A 198 36.71 18.35 27.96
N TYR A 199 37.49 17.65 28.78
CA TYR A 199 37.08 16.37 29.37
C TYR A 199 35.84 16.51 30.26
N SER A 200 35.85 17.48 31.18
CA SER A 200 34.70 17.75 32.07
C SER A 200 33.46 18.18 31.30
N THR A 201 33.61 19.03 30.27
CA THR A 201 32.52 19.46 29.39
C THR A 201 31.93 18.28 28.62
N ALA A 202 32.76 17.45 27.99
CA ALA A 202 32.32 16.29 27.21
C ALA A 202 31.66 15.21 28.08
N LEU A 203 32.11 15.03 29.33
CA LEU A 203 31.53 14.08 30.27
C LEU A 203 30.11 14.50 30.70
N ALA A 204 29.88 15.80 30.87
CA ALA A 204 28.59 16.36 31.26
C ALA A 204 27.56 16.42 30.10
N GLU A 205 28.01 16.30 28.85
CA GLU A 205 27.12 16.36 27.68
C GLU A 205 26.15 15.16 27.68
N PRO A 206 24.83 15.36 27.50
CA PRO A 206 23.87 14.27 27.44
C PRO A 206 23.98 13.46 26.14
N GLN A 207 23.47 12.24 26.15
CA GLN A 207 23.34 11.42 24.95
C GLN A 207 22.27 12.03 24.03
N THR A 208 22.65 12.42 22.81
CA THR A 208 21.75 13.11 21.85
C THR A 208 21.49 12.35 20.54
N ALA A 209 22.07 11.16 20.37
CA ALA A 209 21.91 10.38 19.15
C ALA A 209 20.48 9.85 18.98
N LYS A 210 19.93 10.04 17.78
CA LYS A 210 18.63 9.55 17.34
C LYS A 210 18.73 9.17 15.86
N LEU A 211 17.83 8.32 15.36
CA LEU A 211 17.83 7.95 13.94
C LEU A 211 17.41 9.14 13.08
N HIS A 212 18.33 9.66 12.27
CA HIS A 212 18.08 10.67 11.23
C HIS A 212 17.96 9.99 9.87
N ILE A 213 16.98 9.09 9.77
CA ILE A 213 16.59 8.47 8.50
C ILE A 213 15.49 9.33 7.90
N ALA A 214 15.52 9.51 6.58
CA ALA A 214 14.46 10.20 5.87
C ALA A 214 13.12 9.51 6.15
N GLN A 215 12.22 10.21 6.83
CA GLN A 215 10.90 9.68 7.19
C GLN A 215 9.95 9.87 6.01
N PRO A 216 9.09 8.88 5.71
CA PRO A 216 8.01 9.08 4.77
C PRO A 216 7.18 10.31 5.14
N GLU A 217 6.93 11.19 4.19
CA GLU A 217 6.09 12.38 4.39
C GLU A 217 4.60 12.03 4.41
N PHE A 218 4.24 10.89 3.82
CA PHE A 218 2.91 10.30 3.92
C PHE A 218 2.96 8.78 3.80
N GLN A 219 1.86 8.12 4.19
CA GLN A 219 1.77 6.66 4.20
C GLN A 219 1.36 6.12 2.82
N ALA A 220 2.27 5.47 2.11
CA ALA A 220 1.94 4.67 0.92
C ALA A 220 2.83 3.43 0.78
N PRO A 221 2.85 2.53 1.77
CA PRO A 221 3.77 1.39 1.78
C PRO A 221 3.51 0.37 0.65
N TYR A 222 2.26 0.20 0.20
CA TYR A 222 1.95 -0.63 -0.97
C TYR A 222 2.55 -0.06 -2.27
N VAL A 223 2.48 1.27 -2.44
CA VAL A 223 3.12 1.99 -3.56
C VAL A 223 4.63 1.81 -3.51
N ALA A 224 5.23 2.03 -2.33
CA ALA A 224 6.66 1.89 -2.11
C ALA A 224 7.15 0.49 -2.50
N GLU A 225 6.43 -0.55 -2.06
CA GLU A 225 6.77 -1.93 -2.38
C GLU A 225 6.61 -2.26 -3.87
N MET A 226 5.56 -1.74 -4.53
CA MET A 226 5.38 -1.90 -5.98
C MET A 226 6.52 -1.26 -6.77
N ALA A 227 6.86 0.00 -6.47
CA ALA A 227 7.96 0.70 -7.14
C ALA A 227 9.33 0.06 -6.81
N ARG A 228 9.55 -0.42 -5.59
CA ARG A 228 10.76 -1.18 -5.21
C ARG A 228 10.86 -2.47 -6.01
N ALA A 229 9.77 -3.23 -6.11
CA ALA A 229 9.75 -4.49 -6.86
C ALA A 229 10.08 -4.26 -8.33
N GLU A 230 9.48 -3.24 -8.95
CA GLU A 230 9.74 -2.85 -10.33
C GLU A 230 11.21 -2.41 -10.55
N MET A 231 11.80 -1.66 -9.62
CA MET A 231 13.22 -1.30 -9.70
C MET A 231 14.14 -2.51 -9.58
N VAL A 232 13.81 -3.48 -8.73
CA VAL A 232 14.59 -4.73 -8.63
C VAL A 232 14.44 -5.57 -9.89
N GLU A 233 13.26 -5.62 -10.50
CA GLU A 233 13.05 -6.31 -11.76
C GLU A 233 13.91 -5.71 -12.89
N ARG A 234 13.99 -4.37 -12.96
CA ARG A 234 14.73 -3.66 -14.01
C ARG A 234 16.24 -3.61 -13.79
N TYR A 235 16.70 -3.45 -12.54
CA TYR A 235 18.11 -3.14 -12.21
C TYR A 235 18.76 -4.14 -11.22
N GLY A 236 18.05 -5.18 -10.79
CA GLY A 236 18.57 -6.18 -9.86
C GLY A 236 19.03 -5.58 -8.52
N GLY A 237 20.22 -5.99 -8.06
CA GLY A 237 20.80 -5.50 -6.79
C GLY A 237 21.23 -4.03 -6.81
N GLU A 238 21.51 -3.47 -7.99
CA GLU A 238 21.87 -2.05 -8.14
C GLU A 238 20.74 -1.12 -7.70
N ALA A 239 19.49 -1.58 -7.79
CA ALA A 239 18.32 -0.85 -7.30
C ALA A 239 18.55 -0.30 -5.89
N TYR A 240 19.27 -1.03 -5.01
CA TYR A 240 19.49 -0.64 -3.61
C TYR A 240 20.78 0.13 -3.32
N THR A 241 21.66 0.26 -4.30
CA THR A 241 23.03 0.78 -4.08
C THR A 241 23.43 1.89 -5.05
N ALA A 242 22.75 2.00 -6.19
CA ALA A 242 23.09 2.96 -7.24
C ALA A 242 22.61 4.40 -6.95
N GLY A 243 21.80 4.61 -5.91
CA GLY A 243 21.25 5.92 -5.55
C GLY A 243 20.11 6.40 -6.46
N PHE A 244 19.34 5.48 -7.04
CA PHE A 244 18.20 5.85 -7.88
C PHE A 244 17.15 6.66 -7.10
N THR A 245 16.57 7.64 -7.79
CA THR A 245 15.39 8.37 -7.36
C THR A 245 14.23 8.07 -8.30
N VAL A 246 13.18 7.46 -7.77
CA VAL A 246 11.97 7.09 -8.50
C VAL A 246 10.87 8.08 -8.20
N LYS A 247 10.30 8.71 -9.23
CA LYS A 247 9.04 9.44 -9.13
C LYS A 247 7.91 8.56 -9.63
N THR A 248 6.91 8.40 -8.76
CA THR A 248 5.71 7.63 -9.06
C THR A 248 4.60 8.52 -9.61
N THR A 249 3.56 7.90 -10.17
CA THR A 249 2.33 8.59 -10.61
C THR A 249 1.41 9.02 -9.47
N ILE A 250 1.74 8.63 -8.23
CA ILE A 250 0.86 8.77 -7.07
C ILE A 250 0.75 10.23 -6.64
N ASP A 251 -0.48 10.71 -6.48
CA ASP A 251 -0.76 11.97 -5.83
C ASP A 251 -0.88 11.75 -4.32
N SER A 252 -0.09 12.46 -3.51
CA SER A 252 -0.05 12.21 -2.06
C SER A 252 -1.39 12.47 -1.37
N GLN A 253 -2.18 13.45 -1.82
CA GLN A 253 -3.49 13.76 -1.23
C GLN A 253 -4.50 12.67 -1.60
N LEU A 254 -4.58 12.30 -2.88
CA LEU A 254 -5.46 11.22 -3.32
C LEU A 254 -5.12 9.91 -2.62
N GLN A 255 -3.84 9.59 -2.43
CA GLN A 255 -3.44 8.38 -1.70
C GLN A 255 -3.86 8.41 -0.22
N GLN A 256 -3.74 9.55 0.46
CA GLN A 256 -4.23 9.71 1.85
C GLN A 256 -5.75 9.56 1.94
N TYR A 257 -6.50 10.12 0.97
CA TYR A 257 -7.95 9.93 0.89
C TYR A 257 -8.33 8.48 0.61
N ALA A 258 -7.57 7.76 -0.22
CA ALA A 258 -7.78 6.35 -0.49
C ALA A 258 -7.57 5.51 0.79
N ASN A 259 -6.46 5.73 1.49
CA ASN A 259 -6.15 5.04 2.74
C ASN A 259 -7.24 5.27 3.79
N SER A 260 -7.57 6.53 4.07
CA SER A 260 -8.56 6.88 5.09
C SER A 260 -9.95 6.36 4.73
N SER A 261 -10.39 6.47 3.47
CA SER A 261 -11.70 5.99 3.02
C SER A 261 -11.82 4.46 3.17
N LEU A 262 -10.79 3.71 2.78
CA LEU A 262 -10.77 2.26 2.93
C LEU A 262 -10.76 1.88 4.41
N GLN A 263 -9.87 2.45 5.21
CA GLN A 263 -9.76 2.16 6.64
C GLN A 263 -11.05 2.47 7.40
N THR A 264 -11.65 3.64 7.17
CA THR A 264 -12.94 4.01 7.76
C THR A 264 -14.05 3.06 7.32
N GLY A 265 -14.10 2.65 6.06
CA GLY A 265 -15.07 1.68 5.57
C GLY A 265 -14.98 0.33 6.26
N LEU A 266 -13.76 -0.22 6.35
CA LEU A 266 -13.51 -1.50 7.03
C LEU A 266 -13.83 -1.41 8.53
N LEU A 267 -13.47 -0.32 9.20
CA LEU A 267 -13.83 -0.09 10.61
C LEU A 267 -15.34 0.05 10.81
N ASN A 268 -16.04 0.75 9.91
CA ASN A 268 -17.50 0.86 9.97
C ASN A 268 -18.17 -0.52 9.84
N TYR A 269 -17.63 -1.41 8.99
CA TYR A 269 -18.05 -2.80 8.95
C TYR A 269 -17.79 -3.53 10.26
N GLU A 270 -16.62 -3.37 10.86
CA GLU A 270 -16.32 -4.00 12.14
C GLU A 270 -17.30 -3.56 13.24
N TYR A 271 -17.59 -2.26 13.32
CA TYR A 271 -18.45 -1.70 14.36
C TYR A 271 -19.90 -2.23 14.31
N ARG A 272 -20.42 -2.46 13.11
CA ARG A 272 -21.79 -3.00 12.92
C ARG A 272 -21.87 -4.53 12.94
N HIS A 273 -20.74 -5.23 12.99
CA HIS A 273 -20.69 -6.69 13.19
C HIS A 273 -20.32 -7.10 14.61
N GLY A 274 -19.69 -6.21 15.38
CA GLY A 274 -19.53 -6.35 16.83
C GLY A 274 -18.10 -6.61 17.29
N PHE A 275 -17.89 -6.45 18.58
CA PHE A 275 -16.61 -6.60 19.23
C PHE A 275 -16.33 -8.08 19.54
N ARG A 276 -15.19 -8.58 19.08
CA ARG A 276 -14.71 -9.95 19.26
C ARG A 276 -13.95 -10.14 20.58
N GLY A 277 -13.64 -9.05 21.27
CA GLY A 277 -12.87 -9.05 22.52
C GLY A 277 -11.50 -8.39 22.36
N PRO A 278 -10.74 -8.29 23.46
CA PRO A 278 -9.38 -7.76 23.42
C PRO A 278 -8.46 -8.66 22.58
N VAL A 279 -7.35 -8.07 22.10
CA VAL A 279 -6.32 -8.79 21.33
C VAL A 279 -5.74 -9.94 22.16
N LYS A 280 -5.48 -9.67 23.45
CA LYS A 280 -5.05 -10.63 24.48
C LYS A 280 -5.15 -9.97 25.86
N SER A 281 -4.78 -10.69 26.92
CA SER A 281 -4.74 -10.15 28.28
C SER A 281 -3.36 -10.34 28.93
N PHE A 282 -2.89 -9.29 29.60
CA PHE A 282 -1.70 -9.26 30.45
C PHE A 282 -2.02 -9.39 31.94
N ALA A 283 -3.28 -9.63 32.32
CA ALA A 283 -3.70 -9.74 33.72
C ALA A 283 -2.92 -10.78 34.55
N LYS A 284 -2.27 -11.75 33.89
CA LYS A 284 -1.39 -12.74 34.56
C LYS A 284 -0.01 -12.21 34.95
N TYR A 285 0.39 -11.05 34.46
CA TYR A 285 1.67 -10.40 34.76
C TYR A 285 1.48 -9.21 35.70
N PRO A 286 2.45 -8.90 36.58
CA PRO A 286 2.44 -7.67 37.37
C PRO A 286 2.33 -6.42 36.48
N GLU A 287 1.61 -5.40 36.96
CA GLU A 287 1.34 -4.16 36.21
C GLU A 287 2.63 -3.44 35.77
N GLU A 288 3.70 -3.53 36.56
CA GLU A 288 5.00 -2.93 36.25
C GLU A 288 5.63 -3.52 34.98
N GLN A 289 5.21 -4.73 34.57
CA GLN A 289 5.69 -5.39 33.35
C GLN A 289 4.87 -5.03 32.11
N TRP A 290 3.66 -4.48 32.26
CA TRP A 290 2.74 -4.28 31.14
C TRP A 290 3.31 -3.34 30.08
N GLN A 291 3.97 -2.25 30.48
CA GLN A 291 4.59 -1.32 29.53
C GLN A 291 5.69 -1.99 28.70
N LYS A 292 6.46 -2.88 29.30
CA LYS A 292 7.53 -3.63 28.62
C LYS A 292 6.95 -4.65 27.64
N LEU A 293 5.87 -5.33 28.03
CA LEU A 293 5.18 -6.28 27.16
C LEU A 293 4.49 -5.57 25.99
N LEU A 294 3.80 -4.46 26.25
CA LEU A 294 3.16 -3.61 25.25
C LEU A 294 4.16 -3.09 24.20
N HIS A 295 5.41 -2.81 24.59
CA HIS A 295 6.43 -2.34 23.67
C HIS A 295 6.74 -3.33 22.52
N ASN A 296 6.50 -4.63 22.73
CA ASN A 296 6.71 -5.68 21.74
C ASN A 296 5.52 -5.88 20.79
N GLU A 297 4.39 -5.21 21.03
CA GLU A 297 3.19 -5.33 20.20
C GLU A 297 3.20 -4.25 19.10
N PRO A 298 2.85 -4.61 17.86
CA PRO A 298 2.81 -3.64 16.77
C PRO A 298 1.57 -2.74 16.86
N ASP A 299 1.74 -1.48 16.46
CA ASP A 299 0.63 -0.64 16.02
C ASP A 299 0.18 -1.12 14.62
N LEU A 300 -1.10 -0.94 14.30
CA LEU A 300 -1.65 -1.24 12.98
C LEU A 300 -2.29 0.03 12.42
N HIS A 301 -1.53 0.86 11.71
CA HIS A 301 -2.01 2.19 11.28
C HIS A 301 -3.40 2.09 10.60
N PRO A 302 -4.43 2.84 11.08
CA PRO A 302 -4.38 3.97 12.00
C PRO A 302 -4.60 3.64 13.48
N LEU A 303 -4.70 2.35 13.82
CA LEU A 303 -4.90 1.85 15.17
C LEU A 303 -3.60 1.85 15.98
N LYS A 304 -3.71 2.27 17.23
CA LYS A 304 -2.65 2.24 18.23
C LYS A 304 -2.95 1.15 19.24
N ILE A 305 -1.95 0.36 19.59
CA ILE A 305 -2.10 -0.67 20.62
C ILE A 305 -1.97 -0.04 22.00
N ALA A 306 -2.85 -0.42 22.92
CA ALA A 306 -2.87 0.08 24.28
C ALA A 306 -3.26 -1.02 25.28
N VAL A 307 -2.72 -0.95 26.50
CA VAL A 307 -3.14 -1.80 27.61
C VAL A 307 -4.14 -1.05 28.48
N VAL A 308 -5.22 -1.71 28.88
CA VAL A 308 -6.22 -1.16 29.81
C VAL A 308 -5.62 -1.19 31.22
N THR A 309 -5.45 -0.02 31.82
CA THR A 309 -4.89 0.11 33.19
C THR A 309 -5.98 0.14 34.25
N LYS A 310 -7.11 0.77 33.95
CA LYS A 310 -8.24 0.90 34.89
C LYS A 310 -9.57 0.85 34.15
N VAL A 311 -10.58 0.25 34.77
CA VAL A 311 -11.96 0.23 34.26
C VAL A 311 -12.91 0.72 35.35
N ASP A 312 -13.55 1.85 35.08
CA ASP A 312 -14.62 2.44 35.90
C ASP A 312 -16.00 1.99 35.36
N GLN A 313 -17.12 2.56 35.85
CA GLN A 313 -18.46 2.12 35.43
C GLN A 313 -18.75 2.39 33.95
N GLN A 314 -18.36 3.57 33.44
CA GLN A 314 -18.65 4.05 32.09
C GLN A 314 -17.41 4.65 31.39
N SER A 315 -16.23 4.35 31.89
CA SER A 315 -14.96 4.78 31.30
C SER A 315 -13.86 3.76 31.56
N ALA A 316 -12.79 3.83 30.77
CA ALA A 316 -11.58 3.07 31.01
C ALA A 316 -10.34 3.94 30.74
N GLN A 317 -9.28 3.74 31.51
CA GLN A 317 -7.97 4.30 31.23
C GLN A 317 -7.13 3.28 30.47
N VAL A 318 -6.42 3.76 29.46
CA VAL A 318 -5.49 2.97 28.67
C VAL A 318 -4.12 3.64 28.64
N LEU A 319 -3.08 2.82 28.55
CA LEU A 319 -1.70 3.26 28.34
C LEU A 319 -1.23 2.78 26.96
N LEU A 320 -0.86 3.73 26.10
CA LEU A 320 -0.36 3.46 24.75
C LEU A 320 1.11 3.02 24.78
N ARG A 321 1.55 2.38 23.69
CA ARG A 321 2.94 1.93 23.50
C ARG A 321 3.99 3.03 23.74
N ASN A 322 3.67 4.27 23.42
CA ASN A 322 4.53 5.44 23.61
C ASN A 322 4.43 6.07 25.02
N LYS A 323 3.84 5.37 26.00
CA LYS A 323 3.61 5.82 27.38
C LYS A 323 2.58 6.95 27.52
N VAL A 324 1.85 7.28 26.46
CA VAL A 324 0.74 8.24 26.55
C VAL A 324 -0.44 7.55 27.23
N ALA A 325 -0.91 8.10 28.35
CA ALA A 325 -2.15 7.69 28.97
C ALA A 325 -3.34 8.37 28.26
N ALA A 326 -4.42 7.63 28.06
CA ALA A 326 -5.66 8.15 27.47
C ALA A 326 -6.89 7.58 28.16
N THR A 327 -7.97 8.36 28.16
CA THR A 327 -9.27 7.94 28.70
C THR A 327 -10.22 7.61 27.56
N LEU A 328 -10.82 6.43 27.62
CA LEU A 328 -11.93 6.02 26.77
C LEU A 328 -13.23 6.30 27.53
N ASN A 329 -14.04 7.24 27.03
CA ASN A 329 -15.36 7.54 27.59
C ASN A 329 -16.41 6.55 27.07
N TRP A 330 -17.59 6.51 27.69
CA TRP A 330 -18.67 5.60 27.30
C TRP A 330 -19.02 5.68 25.81
N GLN A 331 -19.15 6.90 25.27
CA GLN A 331 -19.46 7.13 23.86
C GLN A 331 -18.43 6.51 22.90
N ASP A 332 -17.18 6.38 23.37
CA ASP A 332 -16.04 5.90 22.60
C ASP A 332 -15.86 4.38 22.68
N MET A 333 -16.68 3.67 23.49
CA MET A 333 -16.65 2.21 23.64
C MET A 333 -18.02 1.53 23.54
N ARG A 334 -19.15 2.25 23.70
CA ARG A 334 -20.50 1.67 23.72
C ARG A 334 -20.91 0.93 22.44
N TRP A 335 -20.18 1.13 21.34
CA TRP A 335 -20.40 0.38 20.09
C TRP A 335 -20.09 -1.12 20.25
N ALA A 336 -19.26 -1.49 21.24
CA ALA A 336 -18.64 -2.81 21.39
C ALA A 336 -19.61 -3.89 21.92
N ARG A 337 -20.76 -4.05 21.24
CA ARG A 337 -21.65 -5.20 21.40
C ARG A 337 -20.88 -6.47 21.05
N LYS A 338 -20.93 -7.48 21.91
CA LYS A 338 -20.24 -8.75 21.68
C LYS A 338 -20.68 -9.38 20.34
N PHE A 339 -19.70 -9.73 19.51
CA PHE A 339 -19.90 -10.48 18.26
C PHE A 339 -20.47 -11.87 18.57
N ILE A 340 -21.53 -12.27 17.86
CA ILE A 340 -22.08 -13.64 17.91
C ILE A 340 -21.78 -14.36 16.60
N ASN A 341 -22.20 -13.78 15.48
CA ASN A 341 -21.83 -14.22 14.14
C ASN A 341 -22.00 -13.05 13.16
N VAL A 342 -21.68 -13.26 11.88
CA VAL A 342 -21.73 -12.21 10.85
C VAL A 342 -23.14 -11.63 10.59
N ASN A 343 -24.20 -12.24 11.14
CA ASN A 343 -25.57 -11.74 11.04
C ASN A 343 -26.18 -11.31 12.39
N SER A 344 -25.45 -11.39 13.51
CA SER A 344 -25.98 -11.03 14.83
C SER A 344 -24.94 -10.57 15.86
N GLN A 345 -25.40 -9.68 16.74
CA GLN A 345 -24.66 -9.12 17.87
C GLN A 345 -25.45 -9.35 19.17
N ALA A 346 -24.76 -9.43 20.31
CA ALA A 346 -25.38 -9.46 21.63
C ALA A 346 -26.12 -8.15 21.96
N ALA A 347 -26.78 -8.10 23.11
CA ALA A 347 -27.38 -6.87 23.63
C ALA A 347 -26.34 -5.74 23.81
N ASN A 348 -26.81 -4.49 23.89
CA ASN A 348 -25.92 -3.36 24.17
C ASN A 348 -25.22 -3.56 25.53
N PRO A 349 -23.90 -3.32 25.61
CA PRO A 349 -23.22 -3.30 26.91
C PRO A 349 -23.80 -2.18 27.78
N ARG A 350 -23.79 -2.36 29.10
CA ARG A 350 -24.30 -1.38 30.07
C ARG A 350 -23.19 -0.69 30.84
N THR A 351 -22.06 -1.37 31.01
CA THR A 351 -20.87 -0.88 31.72
C THR A 351 -19.59 -1.14 30.92
N ALA A 352 -18.52 -0.42 31.23
CA ALA A 352 -17.22 -0.64 30.59
C ALA A 352 -16.66 -2.06 30.88
N ARG A 353 -17.00 -2.65 32.04
CA ARG A 353 -16.62 -4.02 32.41
C ARG A 353 -17.29 -5.11 31.57
N ASP A 354 -18.41 -4.79 30.90
CA ASP A 354 -19.03 -5.70 29.93
C ASP A 354 -18.19 -5.83 28.64
N ILE A 355 -17.25 -4.91 28.43
CA ILE A 355 -16.49 -4.75 27.19
C ILE A 355 -15.03 -5.18 27.40
N ILE A 356 -14.36 -4.64 28.42
CA ILE A 356 -12.92 -4.77 28.68
C ILE A 356 -12.60 -4.81 30.18
N GLN A 357 -11.44 -5.37 30.53
CA GLN A 357 -10.92 -5.49 31.90
C GLN A 357 -9.49 -4.95 32.02
N PRO A 358 -9.02 -4.59 33.23
CA PRO A 358 -7.61 -4.24 33.44
C PRO A 358 -6.67 -5.37 32.97
N GLY A 359 -5.57 -4.98 32.32
CA GLY A 359 -4.62 -5.89 31.69
C GLY A 359 -5.00 -6.28 30.25
N ASP A 360 -6.22 -5.98 29.77
CA ASP A 360 -6.57 -6.25 28.39
C ASP A 360 -5.77 -5.39 27.42
N LEU A 361 -5.32 -6.02 26.34
CA LEU A 361 -4.66 -5.37 25.23
C LEU A 361 -5.69 -5.07 24.15
N VAL A 362 -5.86 -3.79 23.82
CA VAL A 362 -6.88 -3.31 22.88
C VAL A 362 -6.28 -2.38 21.84
N TYR A 363 -6.92 -2.31 20.68
CA TYR A 363 -6.64 -1.25 19.73
C TYR A 363 -7.47 -0.02 20.08
N VAL A 364 -6.88 1.15 19.94
CA VAL A 364 -7.56 2.44 20.01
C VAL A 364 -7.30 3.22 18.72
N GLN A 365 -8.27 4.02 18.31
CA GLN A 365 -8.13 4.93 17.17
C GLN A 365 -8.17 6.36 17.68
N GLN A 366 -7.21 7.18 17.25
CA GLN A 366 -7.23 8.60 17.54
C GLN A 366 -8.30 9.29 16.68
N LYS A 367 -9.12 10.12 17.30
CA LYS A 367 -10.12 10.98 16.67
C LYS A 367 -9.49 12.31 16.25
N THR A 368 -10.22 13.10 15.47
CA THR A 368 -9.77 14.42 14.98
C THR A 368 -9.54 15.44 16.11
N ASP A 369 -10.20 15.27 17.25
CA ASP A 369 -10.03 16.10 18.46
C ASP A 369 -8.84 15.66 19.34
N GLY A 370 -8.06 14.68 18.89
CA GLY A 370 -6.92 14.12 19.60
C GLY A 370 -7.28 13.08 20.67
N GLN A 371 -8.57 12.90 21.00
CA GLN A 371 -9.03 11.86 21.93
C GLN A 371 -8.99 10.47 21.27
N TYR A 372 -9.13 9.42 22.08
CA TYR A 372 -9.09 8.05 21.61
C TYR A 372 -10.45 7.36 21.74
N ARG A 373 -10.72 6.42 20.81
CA ARG A 373 -11.85 5.51 20.90
C ARG A 373 -11.44 4.06 20.81
N LEU A 374 -12.20 3.17 21.46
CA LEU A 374 -12.00 1.73 21.34
C LEU A 374 -12.18 1.32 19.88
N ALA A 375 -11.24 0.55 19.37
CA ALA A 375 -11.24 0.05 18.02
C ALA A 375 -10.86 -1.43 18.00
N GLN A 376 -11.09 -2.04 16.84
CA GLN A 376 -10.78 -3.43 16.59
C GLN A 376 -10.15 -3.53 15.21
N ALA A 377 -9.04 -4.25 15.12
CA ALA A 377 -8.41 -4.55 13.84
C ALA A 377 -9.40 -5.35 12.97
N PRO A 378 -9.72 -4.88 11.75
CA PRO A 378 -10.62 -5.61 10.88
C PRO A 378 -10.08 -6.99 10.49
N GLU A 379 -10.96 -7.99 10.56
CA GLU A 379 -10.71 -9.28 9.91
C GLU A 379 -11.08 -9.23 8.43
N VAL A 380 -12.11 -8.43 8.12
CA VAL A 380 -12.47 -8.14 6.74
C VAL A 380 -11.39 -7.27 6.11
N GLN A 381 -11.14 -7.49 4.82
CA GLN A 381 -10.17 -6.75 4.05
C GLN A 381 -10.84 -6.00 2.91
N GLY A 382 -10.05 -5.15 2.25
CA GLY A 382 -10.49 -4.46 1.06
C GLY A 382 -9.30 -3.94 0.27
N ALA A 383 -9.61 -3.39 -0.90
CA ALA A 383 -8.65 -2.75 -1.78
C ALA A 383 -9.32 -1.58 -2.48
N LEU A 384 -8.55 -0.54 -2.77
CA LEU A 384 -8.98 0.59 -3.57
C LEU A 384 -7.91 0.86 -4.64
N VAL A 385 -8.34 0.97 -5.88
CA VAL A 385 -7.50 1.35 -7.03
C VAL A 385 -8.17 2.53 -7.71
N SER A 386 -7.39 3.57 -8.01
CA SER A 386 -7.82 4.73 -8.78
C SER A 386 -6.80 5.05 -9.87
N LEU A 387 -7.27 5.19 -11.11
CA LEU A 387 -6.46 5.48 -12.29
C LEU A 387 -6.94 6.77 -12.96
N ASP A 388 -6.03 7.48 -13.63
CA ASP A 388 -6.40 8.36 -14.74
C ASP A 388 -6.75 7.49 -15.95
N PRO A 389 -8.02 7.48 -16.42
CA PRO A 389 -8.45 6.57 -17.47
C PRO A 389 -7.86 6.93 -18.85
N ARG A 390 -7.30 8.14 -19.01
CA ARG A 390 -6.72 8.60 -20.29
C ARG A 390 -5.27 8.19 -20.46
N SER A 391 -4.54 8.00 -19.36
CA SER A 391 -3.11 7.67 -19.40
C SER A 391 -2.78 6.30 -18.81
N GLY A 392 -3.61 5.76 -17.92
CA GLY A 392 -3.29 4.59 -17.12
C GLY A 392 -2.43 4.89 -15.88
N ALA A 393 -2.11 6.15 -15.61
CA ALA A 393 -1.39 6.51 -14.39
C ALA A 393 -2.17 6.06 -13.15
N ILE A 394 -1.53 5.27 -12.27
CA ILE A 394 -2.11 4.90 -10.98
C ILE A 394 -2.01 6.12 -10.06
N VAL A 395 -3.14 6.78 -9.75
CA VAL A 395 -3.13 8.01 -8.95
C VAL A 395 -3.29 7.73 -7.45
N ALA A 396 -3.93 6.61 -7.09
CA ALA A 396 -3.98 6.09 -5.73
C ALA A 396 -4.20 4.58 -5.74
N ILE A 397 -3.54 3.85 -4.83
CA ILE A 397 -3.70 2.41 -4.67
C ILE A 397 -3.45 1.95 -3.23
N THR A 398 -4.34 1.12 -2.69
CA THR A 398 -4.13 0.48 -1.38
C THR A 398 -4.67 -0.94 -1.38
N GLY A 399 -3.88 -1.87 -0.84
CA GLY A 399 -4.12 -3.31 -0.90
C GLY A 399 -4.69 -3.93 0.38
N GLY A 400 -5.04 -3.14 1.39
CA GLY A 400 -5.54 -3.64 2.66
C GLY A 400 -5.72 -2.56 3.72
N PHE A 401 -6.16 -2.97 4.91
CA PHE A 401 -6.39 -2.07 6.04
C PHE A 401 -5.09 -1.40 6.55
N SER A 402 -4.06 -2.21 6.79
CA SER A 402 -2.75 -1.80 7.30
C SER A 402 -1.68 -2.70 6.66
N PHE A 403 -0.57 -2.10 6.24
CA PHE A 403 0.55 -2.83 5.66
C PHE A 403 1.33 -3.62 6.72
N GLU A 404 1.35 -3.12 7.97
CA GLU A 404 1.90 -3.80 9.14
C GLU A 404 1.11 -5.07 9.47
N GLN A 405 -0.21 -5.05 9.25
CA GLN A 405 -1.07 -6.22 9.40
C GLN A 405 -0.80 -7.26 8.31
N SER A 406 -0.68 -6.82 7.05
CA SER A 406 -0.50 -7.70 5.91
C SER A 406 0.18 -6.95 4.76
N LYS A 407 1.33 -7.45 4.30
CA LYS A 407 2.05 -6.92 3.13
C LYS A 407 1.43 -7.38 1.79
N TYR A 408 0.45 -8.29 1.84
CA TYR A 408 -0.21 -8.81 0.65
C TYR A 408 -1.05 -7.73 -0.02
N ASN A 409 -0.70 -7.34 -1.24
CA ASN A 409 -1.35 -6.26 -1.97
C ASN A 409 -2.57 -6.78 -2.73
N ARG A 410 -3.73 -6.73 -2.09
CA ARG A 410 -4.98 -7.24 -2.68
C ARG A 410 -5.42 -6.50 -3.93
N ALA A 411 -4.94 -5.28 -4.15
CA ALA A 411 -5.25 -4.51 -5.34
C ALA A 411 -4.68 -5.14 -6.62
N VAL A 412 -3.55 -5.85 -6.53
CA VAL A 412 -2.83 -6.41 -7.70
C VAL A 412 -2.62 -7.92 -7.61
N GLN A 413 -2.88 -8.55 -6.47
CA GLN A 413 -2.63 -9.98 -6.26
C GLN A 413 -3.90 -10.79 -5.97
N ALA A 414 -4.94 -10.17 -5.37
CA ALA A 414 -6.14 -10.89 -4.95
C ALA A 414 -7.13 -11.05 -6.10
N LYS A 415 -7.06 -12.17 -6.83
CA LYS A 415 -8.09 -12.58 -7.78
C LYS A 415 -9.37 -12.97 -7.02
N ARG A 416 -10.48 -12.33 -7.37
CA ARG A 416 -11.77 -12.43 -6.68
C ARG A 416 -12.91 -12.40 -7.67
N GLN A 417 -13.98 -13.11 -7.36
CA GLN A 417 -15.19 -13.09 -8.18
C GLN A 417 -15.71 -11.66 -8.25
N VAL A 418 -15.81 -11.13 -9.47
CA VAL A 418 -16.20 -9.73 -9.71
C VAL A 418 -17.70 -9.51 -9.55
N GLY A 419 -18.50 -10.55 -9.74
CA GLY A 419 -19.95 -10.48 -9.61
C GLY A 419 -20.58 -9.53 -10.64
N SER A 420 -21.66 -8.85 -10.23
CA SER A 420 -22.41 -7.96 -11.13
C SER A 420 -21.66 -6.73 -11.67
N SER A 421 -20.43 -6.43 -11.21
CA SER A 421 -19.59 -5.39 -11.82
C SER A 421 -19.06 -5.79 -13.20
N PHE A 422 -19.17 -7.07 -13.58
CA PHE A 422 -18.76 -7.60 -14.89
C PHE A 422 -19.80 -7.38 -16.00
N LYS A 423 -21.07 -7.17 -15.65
CA LYS A 423 -22.17 -7.03 -16.61
C LYS A 423 -21.91 -5.98 -17.70
N PRO A 424 -21.32 -4.80 -17.42
CA PRO A 424 -21.08 -3.80 -18.46
C PRO A 424 -20.26 -4.32 -19.65
N PHE A 425 -19.31 -5.24 -19.43
CA PHE A 425 -18.54 -5.84 -20.52
C PHE A 425 -19.41 -6.68 -21.45
N ILE A 426 -20.27 -7.54 -20.88
CA ILE A 426 -21.24 -8.36 -21.63
C ILE A 426 -22.23 -7.49 -22.40
N TYR A 427 -22.71 -6.42 -21.78
CA TYR A 427 -23.70 -5.53 -22.38
C TYR A 427 -23.07 -4.67 -23.48
N SER A 428 -21.82 -4.25 -23.32
CA SER A 428 -21.08 -3.57 -24.40
C SER A 428 -20.85 -4.49 -25.61
N ALA A 429 -20.54 -5.76 -25.37
CA ALA A 429 -20.42 -6.76 -26.44
C ALA A 429 -21.74 -6.93 -27.21
N ALA A 430 -22.88 -6.87 -26.52
CA ALA A 430 -24.20 -6.91 -27.14
C ALA A 430 -24.48 -5.67 -27.99
N LEU A 431 -24.11 -4.48 -27.52
CA LEU A 431 -24.25 -3.23 -28.28
C LEU A 431 -23.40 -3.23 -29.56
N ASP A 432 -22.21 -3.82 -29.52
CA ASP A 432 -21.35 -3.96 -30.71
C ASP A 432 -21.77 -5.11 -31.64
N LYS A 433 -22.58 -6.05 -31.13
CA LYS A 433 -23.21 -7.09 -31.94
C LYS A 433 -24.51 -6.66 -32.64
N GLY A 434 -24.96 -5.42 -32.42
CA GLY A 434 -26.16 -4.85 -33.05
C GLY A 434 -27.42 -4.86 -32.17
N TYR A 435 -27.32 -5.23 -30.89
CA TYR A 435 -28.38 -4.93 -29.94
C TYR A 435 -28.35 -3.45 -29.55
N THR A 436 -29.47 -2.92 -29.08
CA THR A 436 -29.59 -1.53 -28.64
C THR A 436 -29.94 -1.46 -27.16
N ALA A 437 -29.80 -0.28 -26.55
CA ALA A 437 -30.25 -0.05 -25.18
C ALA A 437 -31.76 -0.29 -24.99
N ALA A 438 -32.54 -0.21 -26.07
CA ALA A 438 -33.97 -0.49 -26.14
C ALA A 438 -34.32 -1.97 -26.34
N SER A 439 -33.38 -2.83 -26.77
CA SER A 439 -33.63 -4.25 -27.02
C SER A 439 -34.24 -4.94 -25.80
N ILE A 440 -35.28 -5.75 -26.02
CA ILE A 440 -36.09 -6.34 -24.96
C ILE A 440 -35.59 -7.74 -24.60
N PHE A 441 -35.41 -7.97 -23.29
CA PHE A 441 -35.07 -9.26 -22.72
C PHE A 441 -36.04 -9.62 -21.60
N SER A 442 -36.35 -10.91 -21.50
CA SER A 442 -37.29 -11.43 -20.51
C SER A 442 -36.64 -11.70 -19.15
N ASP A 443 -37.13 -11.06 -18.09
CA ASP A 443 -36.76 -11.29 -16.68
C ASP A 443 -37.83 -12.12 -15.95
N THR A 444 -38.06 -13.34 -16.44
CA THR A 444 -38.99 -14.35 -15.87
C THR A 444 -38.22 -15.58 -15.41
N PRO A 445 -38.75 -16.41 -14.47
CA PRO A 445 -38.10 -17.65 -14.05
C PRO A 445 -37.63 -18.47 -15.26
N THR A 446 -36.33 -18.75 -15.35
CA THR A 446 -35.73 -19.41 -16.51
C THR A 446 -34.75 -20.48 -16.03
N THR A 447 -34.88 -21.69 -16.58
CA THR A 447 -33.91 -22.77 -16.39
C THR A 447 -33.19 -23.00 -17.72
N PHE A 448 -31.87 -22.86 -17.71
CA PHE A 448 -31.03 -23.17 -18.84
C PHE A 448 -30.75 -24.68 -18.83
N PRO A 449 -31.13 -25.44 -19.87
CA PRO A 449 -31.10 -26.90 -19.83
C PRO A 449 -29.68 -27.45 -20.00
N ALA A 450 -29.40 -28.58 -19.36
CA ALA A 450 -28.12 -29.29 -19.48
C ALA A 450 -27.82 -29.72 -20.93
N SER A 451 -28.85 -30.00 -21.73
CA SER A 451 -28.70 -30.42 -23.13
C SER A 451 -27.94 -29.40 -24.00
N ARG A 452 -28.00 -28.11 -23.65
CA ARG A 452 -27.32 -27.03 -24.39
C ARG A 452 -26.03 -26.56 -23.72
N TYR A 453 -25.90 -26.75 -22.41
CA TYR A 453 -24.85 -26.13 -21.59
C TYR A 453 -24.06 -27.09 -20.70
N GLY A 454 -24.26 -28.40 -20.83
CA GLY A 454 -23.62 -29.45 -20.03
C GLY A 454 -24.16 -29.58 -18.60
N LYS A 455 -24.66 -28.49 -17.99
CA LYS A 455 -25.25 -28.48 -16.65
C LYS A 455 -26.50 -27.62 -16.62
N ALA A 456 -27.58 -28.16 -16.05
CA ALA A 456 -28.79 -27.39 -15.83
C ALA A 456 -28.53 -26.29 -14.80
N TRP A 457 -29.01 -25.08 -15.08
CA TRP A 457 -28.76 -23.92 -14.23
C TRP A 457 -29.97 -22.97 -14.20
N THR A 458 -30.38 -22.62 -12.98
CA THR A 458 -31.52 -21.73 -12.73
C THR A 458 -31.04 -20.51 -11.94
N PRO A 459 -30.66 -19.40 -12.60
CA PRO A 459 -30.28 -18.18 -11.91
C PRO A 459 -31.47 -17.54 -11.18
N ASN A 460 -31.17 -16.83 -10.10
CA ASN A 460 -32.14 -16.02 -9.36
C ASN A 460 -31.70 -14.56 -9.31
N ASN A 461 -32.67 -13.65 -9.32
CA ASN A 461 -32.43 -12.23 -9.02
C ASN A 461 -32.18 -12.04 -7.51
N SER A 462 -31.36 -11.05 -7.15
CA SER A 462 -30.94 -10.81 -5.77
C SER A 462 -32.10 -10.49 -4.83
N ASP A 463 -33.14 -9.84 -5.35
CA ASP A 463 -34.37 -9.48 -4.65
C ASP A 463 -35.49 -10.54 -4.78
N ARG A 464 -35.22 -11.65 -5.49
CA ARG A 464 -36.17 -12.73 -5.77
C ARG A 464 -37.47 -12.28 -6.47
N SER A 465 -37.43 -11.14 -7.15
CA SER A 465 -38.55 -10.62 -7.96
C SER A 465 -38.33 -10.87 -9.46
N PHE A 466 -39.35 -10.56 -10.27
CA PHE A 466 -39.34 -10.65 -11.73
C PHE A 466 -39.98 -9.40 -12.32
N LEU A 467 -39.40 -8.86 -13.38
CA LEU A 467 -39.89 -7.62 -14.03
C LEU A 467 -40.57 -7.87 -15.38
N GLY A 468 -40.69 -9.14 -15.81
CA GLY A 468 -41.22 -9.47 -17.13
C GLY A 468 -40.27 -9.00 -18.24
N ASN A 469 -40.83 -8.53 -19.35
CA ASN A 469 -40.05 -8.04 -20.48
C ASN A 469 -39.52 -6.63 -20.19
N ILE A 470 -38.20 -6.47 -20.23
CA ILE A 470 -37.51 -5.22 -19.90
C ILE A 470 -36.44 -4.90 -20.94
N SER A 471 -36.16 -3.61 -21.13
CA SER A 471 -35.07 -3.18 -22.01
C SER A 471 -33.69 -3.56 -21.47
N LEU A 472 -32.71 -3.65 -22.38
CA LEU A 472 -31.30 -3.89 -22.06
C LEU A 472 -30.79 -2.84 -21.06
N ARG A 473 -31.13 -1.55 -21.23
CA ARG A 473 -30.87 -0.49 -20.24
C ARG A 473 -31.43 -0.88 -18.88
N THR A 474 -32.69 -1.28 -18.81
CA THR A 474 -33.38 -1.63 -17.55
C THR A 474 -32.77 -2.84 -16.87
N ALA A 475 -32.43 -3.86 -17.65
CA ALA A 475 -31.75 -5.05 -17.17
C ALA A 475 -30.40 -4.70 -16.51
N LEU A 476 -29.62 -3.80 -17.11
CA LEU A 476 -28.32 -3.40 -16.57
C LEU A 476 -28.45 -2.53 -15.32
N TYR A 477 -29.25 -1.45 -15.35
CA TYR A 477 -29.28 -0.50 -14.25
C TYR A 477 -29.93 -1.09 -12.98
N ARG A 478 -30.90 -2.00 -13.16
CA ARG A 478 -31.49 -2.81 -12.07
C ARG A 478 -30.70 -4.09 -11.76
N SER A 479 -29.62 -4.35 -12.50
CA SER A 479 -28.71 -5.48 -12.30
C SER A 479 -29.42 -6.85 -12.30
N ARG A 480 -30.35 -7.07 -13.22
CA ARG A 480 -31.13 -8.33 -13.31
C ARG A 480 -30.24 -9.48 -13.79
N ASN A 481 -30.27 -10.62 -13.09
CA ASN A 481 -29.36 -11.75 -13.35
C ASN A 481 -29.85 -12.59 -14.52
N ILE A 482 -31.17 -12.81 -14.60
CA ILE A 482 -31.77 -13.64 -15.64
C ILE A 482 -31.62 -12.97 -17.00
N ALA A 483 -31.97 -11.68 -17.09
CA ALA A 483 -31.78 -10.91 -18.32
C ALA A 483 -30.30 -10.88 -18.75
N ALA A 484 -29.35 -10.72 -17.84
CA ALA A 484 -27.92 -10.76 -18.17
C ALA A 484 -27.49 -12.12 -18.76
N ALA A 485 -27.99 -13.23 -18.21
CA ALA A 485 -27.73 -14.56 -18.75
C ALA A 485 -28.32 -14.72 -20.16
N LYS A 486 -29.52 -14.19 -20.41
CA LYS A 486 -30.16 -14.20 -21.74
C LYS A 486 -29.43 -13.30 -22.74
N VAL A 487 -28.88 -12.17 -22.30
CA VAL A 487 -28.01 -11.32 -23.16
C VAL A 487 -26.78 -12.11 -23.58
N LEU A 488 -26.09 -12.76 -22.65
CA LEU A 488 -24.92 -13.60 -22.97
C LEU A 488 -25.28 -14.78 -23.89
N GLU A 489 -26.41 -15.45 -23.63
CA GLU A 489 -26.91 -16.51 -24.52
C GLU A 489 -27.17 -15.99 -25.94
N ALA A 490 -27.81 -14.82 -26.07
CA ALA A 490 -28.19 -14.23 -27.34
C ALA A 490 -26.96 -13.80 -28.17
N ILE A 491 -25.93 -13.23 -27.53
CA ILE A 491 -24.70 -12.84 -28.22
C ILE A 491 -23.74 -14.01 -28.44
N GLY A 492 -23.94 -15.14 -27.77
CA GLY A 492 -23.03 -16.28 -27.82
C GLY A 492 -21.81 -16.12 -26.90
N ILE A 493 -21.46 -17.20 -26.21
CA ILE A 493 -20.42 -17.20 -25.18
C ILE A 493 -19.03 -16.92 -25.77
N ASP A 494 -18.67 -17.56 -26.88
CA ASP A 494 -17.34 -17.41 -27.48
C ASP A 494 -17.09 -15.99 -27.98
N TYR A 495 -18.07 -15.41 -28.69
CA TYR A 495 -18.03 -14.01 -29.10
C TYR A 495 -17.84 -13.08 -27.89
N ALA A 496 -18.59 -13.31 -26.81
CA ALA A 496 -18.46 -12.50 -25.61
C ALA A 496 -17.08 -12.62 -24.97
N VAL A 497 -16.52 -13.83 -24.87
CA VAL A 497 -15.18 -14.05 -24.31
C VAL A 497 -14.11 -13.37 -25.16
N ASP A 498 -14.15 -13.52 -26.48
CA ASP A 498 -13.19 -12.90 -27.39
C ASP A 498 -13.28 -11.37 -27.33
N TYR A 499 -14.49 -10.82 -27.35
CA TYR A 499 -14.73 -9.38 -27.20
C TYR A 499 -14.20 -8.86 -25.85
N ILE A 500 -14.51 -9.54 -24.75
CA ILE A 500 -14.15 -9.09 -23.40
C ILE A 500 -12.65 -9.19 -23.15
N SER A 501 -11.95 -10.15 -23.76
CA SER A 501 -10.49 -10.27 -23.63
C SER A 501 -9.74 -9.01 -24.06
N GLN A 502 -10.31 -8.22 -24.99
CA GLN A 502 -9.71 -6.98 -25.46
C GLN A 502 -9.56 -5.94 -24.35
N PHE A 503 -10.43 -5.95 -23.33
CA PHE A 503 -10.37 -5.07 -22.16
C PHE A 503 -9.17 -5.35 -21.23
N GLY A 504 -8.36 -6.37 -21.51
CA GLY A 504 -7.19 -6.75 -20.72
C GLY A 504 -7.40 -7.91 -19.77
N PHE A 505 -8.54 -8.61 -19.85
CA PHE A 505 -8.76 -9.85 -19.13
C PHE A 505 -8.13 -11.03 -19.89
N PRO A 506 -7.31 -11.89 -19.26
CA PRO A 506 -6.77 -13.07 -19.91
C PRO A 506 -7.89 -13.99 -20.42
N ALA A 507 -7.83 -14.37 -21.70
CA ALA A 507 -8.90 -15.14 -22.35
C ALA A 507 -9.07 -16.55 -21.77
N ASP A 508 -7.98 -17.14 -21.27
CA ASP A 508 -7.93 -18.43 -20.58
C ASP A 508 -8.52 -18.38 -19.16
N GLU A 509 -8.61 -17.19 -18.56
CA GLU A 509 -9.24 -16.97 -17.26
C GLU A 509 -10.73 -16.61 -17.35
N LEU A 510 -11.28 -16.48 -18.56
CA LEU A 510 -12.70 -16.22 -18.80
C LEU A 510 -13.48 -17.54 -18.95
N PRO A 511 -14.36 -17.90 -18.00
CA PRO A 511 -15.12 -19.15 -18.10
C PRO A 511 -16.10 -19.15 -19.27
N ARG A 512 -16.05 -20.18 -20.12
CA ARG A 512 -16.94 -20.37 -21.28
C ARG A 512 -18.29 -20.99 -20.88
N HIS A 513 -19.02 -20.34 -19.98
CA HIS A 513 -20.35 -20.78 -19.55
C HIS A 513 -21.25 -19.60 -19.12
N LEU A 514 -22.57 -19.78 -19.14
CA LEU A 514 -23.54 -18.71 -18.85
C LEU A 514 -23.40 -18.01 -17.49
N PRO A 515 -22.96 -18.67 -16.39
CA PRO A 515 -22.64 -17.96 -15.15
C PRO A 515 -21.61 -16.83 -15.29
N LEU A 516 -20.88 -16.73 -16.40
CA LEU A 516 -20.02 -15.58 -16.71
C LEU A 516 -20.81 -14.26 -16.71
N ALA A 517 -22.08 -14.27 -17.16
CA ALA A 517 -22.96 -13.10 -17.15
C ALA A 517 -23.23 -12.53 -15.75
N LEU A 518 -22.97 -13.33 -14.70
CA LEU A 518 -23.10 -12.93 -13.30
C LEU A 518 -21.73 -12.61 -12.66
N GLY A 519 -20.64 -12.62 -13.44
CA GLY A 519 -19.28 -12.32 -12.99
C GLY A 519 -18.66 -13.44 -12.16
N SER A 520 -18.74 -14.67 -12.64
CA SER A 520 -18.09 -15.84 -12.03
C SER A 520 -16.58 -15.93 -12.27
N ALA A 521 -16.03 -15.05 -13.10
CA ALA A 521 -14.58 -14.92 -13.32
C ALA A 521 -13.90 -14.21 -12.15
N ASP A 522 -12.64 -14.58 -11.90
CA ASP A 522 -11.83 -14.06 -10.80
C ASP A 522 -10.78 -13.09 -11.32
N PHE A 523 -10.87 -11.81 -10.92
CA PHE A 523 -9.91 -10.78 -11.32
C PHE A 523 -9.48 -9.95 -10.13
N THR A 524 -8.30 -9.33 -10.25
CA THR A 524 -7.79 -8.36 -9.29
C THR A 524 -8.53 -7.02 -9.45
N PRO A 525 -8.58 -6.20 -8.39
CA PRO A 525 -9.09 -4.85 -8.49
C PRO A 525 -8.44 -4.03 -9.60
N LEU A 526 -7.10 -4.12 -9.79
CA LEU A 526 -6.40 -3.39 -10.85
C LEU A 526 -6.84 -3.81 -12.26
N GLU A 527 -6.99 -5.11 -12.53
CA GLU A 527 -7.49 -5.61 -13.82
C GLU A 527 -8.93 -5.11 -14.08
N VAL A 528 -9.79 -5.15 -13.07
CA VAL A 528 -11.16 -4.63 -13.16
C VAL A 528 -11.16 -3.12 -13.44
N THR A 529 -10.35 -2.34 -12.72
CA THR A 529 -10.25 -0.89 -12.94
C THR A 529 -9.74 -0.57 -14.33
N THR A 530 -8.78 -1.35 -14.84
CA THR A 530 -8.22 -1.22 -16.19
C THR A 530 -9.27 -1.44 -17.27
N GLY A 531 -10.04 -2.52 -17.18
CA GLY A 531 -11.13 -2.77 -18.12
C GLY A 531 -12.18 -1.65 -18.09
N TRP A 532 -12.53 -1.17 -16.90
CA TRP A 532 -13.48 -0.08 -16.73
C TRP A 532 -12.98 1.29 -17.25
N ALA A 533 -11.67 1.52 -17.29
CA ALA A 533 -11.08 2.73 -17.86
C ALA A 533 -11.52 2.95 -19.32
N THR A 534 -11.71 1.86 -20.07
CA THR A 534 -12.21 1.85 -21.45
C THR A 534 -13.54 2.59 -21.61
N PHE A 535 -14.46 2.45 -20.64
CA PHE A 535 -15.74 3.18 -20.70
C PHE A 535 -15.56 4.66 -20.35
N ALA A 536 -14.66 4.97 -19.42
CA ALA A 536 -14.40 6.33 -18.96
C ALA A 536 -13.68 7.20 -20.00
N ASN A 537 -12.85 6.58 -20.86
CA ASN A 537 -11.99 7.28 -21.81
C ASN A 537 -12.49 7.23 -23.26
N GLY A 538 -13.66 6.66 -23.53
CA GLY A 538 -14.27 6.65 -24.86
C GLY A 538 -13.88 5.45 -25.74
N GLY A 539 -13.35 4.36 -25.15
CA GLY A 539 -13.18 3.09 -25.84
C GLY A 539 -11.74 2.62 -26.00
N TYR A 540 -10.79 3.24 -25.31
CA TYR A 540 -9.36 2.98 -25.46
C TYR A 540 -8.81 2.08 -24.35
N LYS A 541 -7.91 1.16 -24.72
CA LYS A 541 -7.22 0.30 -23.76
C LYS A 541 -5.94 0.96 -23.26
N ILE A 542 -5.95 1.43 -22.01
CA ILE A 542 -4.75 1.92 -21.33
C ILE A 542 -3.99 0.78 -20.64
N THR A 543 -2.72 1.02 -20.32
CA THR A 543 -1.90 0.10 -19.51
C THR A 543 -1.53 0.80 -18.20
N PRO A 544 -1.91 0.25 -17.03
CA PRO A 544 -1.57 0.88 -15.76
C PRO A 544 -0.07 0.90 -15.48
N TYR A 545 0.42 1.98 -14.90
CA TYR A 545 1.81 2.11 -14.44
C TYR A 545 1.89 2.94 -13.16
N ILE A 546 2.92 2.66 -12.35
CA ILE A 546 3.16 3.36 -11.07
C ILE A 546 4.47 4.15 -11.07
N VAL A 547 5.52 3.66 -11.72
CA VAL A 547 6.78 4.39 -11.91
C VAL A 547 6.68 5.27 -13.15
N ASP A 548 6.83 6.59 -12.98
CA ASP A 548 6.77 7.55 -14.08
C ASP A 548 8.18 7.94 -14.55
N GLU A 549 9.06 8.31 -13.62
CA GLU A 549 10.42 8.75 -13.92
C GLU A 549 11.44 8.11 -12.97
N ILE A 550 12.62 7.82 -13.51
CA ILE A 550 13.76 7.27 -12.77
C ILE A 550 14.95 8.17 -13.04
N TYR A 551 15.55 8.69 -11.98
CA TYR A 551 16.74 9.52 -12.01
C TYR A 551 17.91 8.77 -11.36
N ASP A 552 19.12 9.00 -11.83
CA ASP A 552 20.35 8.50 -11.19
C ASP A 552 20.71 9.33 -9.95
N ARG A 553 21.84 8.98 -9.32
CA ARG A 553 22.38 9.68 -8.14
C ARG A 553 22.72 11.16 -8.38
N ASN A 554 22.95 11.56 -9.63
CA ASN A 554 23.31 12.93 -10.02
C ASN A 554 22.07 13.75 -10.42
N GLY A 555 20.87 13.14 -10.37
CA GLY A 555 19.64 13.77 -10.80
C GLY A 555 19.45 13.79 -12.33
N VAL A 556 20.19 12.96 -13.07
CA VAL A 556 20.01 12.80 -14.52
C VAL A 556 18.88 11.79 -14.76
N LEU A 557 17.93 12.15 -15.64
CA LEU A 557 16.82 11.27 -16.03
C LEU A 557 17.38 10.04 -16.77
N VAL A 558 17.19 8.86 -16.20
CA VAL A 558 17.59 7.55 -16.76
C VAL A 558 16.46 6.98 -17.60
N SER A 559 15.23 7.07 -17.12
CA SER A 559 14.06 6.49 -17.78
C SER A 559 12.82 7.30 -17.46
N LYS A 560 11.94 7.45 -18.46
CA LYS A 560 10.59 7.97 -18.31
C LYS A 560 9.61 7.00 -18.97
N THR A 561 8.53 6.68 -18.30
CA THR A 561 7.52 5.73 -18.79
C THR A 561 6.79 6.31 -20.01
N GLN A 562 6.85 5.58 -21.12
CA GLN A 562 6.17 5.91 -22.38
C GLN A 562 4.90 5.08 -22.54
N ALA A 563 3.92 5.29 -21.67
CA ALA A 563 2.63 4.60 -21.76
C ALA A 563 1.84 5.09 -22.99
N ALA A 564 1.11 4.19 -23.64
CA ALA A 564 0.14 4.58 -24.66
C ALA A 564 -1.06 5.29 -24.00
N VAL A 565 -1.47 6.44 -24.55
CA VAL A 565 -2.48 7.31 -23.94
C VAL A 565 -3.60 7.64 -24.92
N THR A 566 -4.75 8.08 -24.43
CA THR A 566 -5.82 8.53 -25.32
C THR A 566 -5.46 9.84 -26.02
N PRO A 567 -6.01 10.11 -27.22
CA PRO A 567 -5.71 11.34 -27.96
C PRO A 567 -6.03 12.64 -27.21
N ASP A 568 -6.96 12.60 -26.25
CA ASP A 568 -7.35 13.74 -25.41
C ASP A 568 -6.58 13.82 -24.07
N SER A 569 -5.61 12.94 -23.86
CA SER A 569 -4.71 12.99 -22.70
C SER A 569 -3.76 14.18 -22.83
N PRO A 570 -3.53 14.97 -21.75
CA PRO A 570 -2.48 15.99 -21.76
C PRO A 570 -1.10 15.41 -22.13
N ARG A 571 -0.84 14.14 -21.76
CA ARG A 571 0.43 13.46 -22.06
C ARG A 571 0.63 13.16 -23.55
N TYR A 572 -0.45 13.13 -24.35
CA TYR A 572 -0.35 12.84 -25.78
C TYR A 572 0.59 13.83 -26.49
N GLN A 573 0.43 15.12 -26.17
CA GLN A 573 1.27 16.18 -26.74
C GLN A 573 2.58 16.38 -25.96
N THR A 574 2.55 16.34 -24.62
CA THR A 574 3.75 16.68 -23.83
C THR A 574 4.84 15.62 -23.91
N ASP A 575 4.47 14.34 -24.06
CA ASP A 575 5.42 13.23 -24.06
C ASP A 575 5.64 12.62 -25.45
N ASN A 576 5.00 13.15 -26.51
CA ASN A 576 4.89 12.49 -27.82
C ASN A 576 4.46 11.02 -27.70
N ALA A 577 3.49 10.76 -26.81
CA ALA A 577 3.08 9.41 -26.45
C ALA A 577 2.30 8.73 -27.59
N GLN A 578 2.45 7.42 -27.71
CA GLN A 578 1.70 6.63 -28.68
C GLN A 578 0.20 6.63 -28.34
N PRO A 579 -0.71 6.64 -29.33
CA PRO A 579 -2.13 6.51 -29.06
C PRO A 579 -2.42 5.11 -28.51
N ALA A 580 -3.20 5.05 -27.45
CA ALA A 580 -3.78 3.80 -26.96
C ALA A 580 -4.65 3.16 -28.07
N PRO A 581 -4.70 1.83 -28.18
CA PRO A 581 -5.57 1.18 -29.15
C PRO A 581 -7.03 1.35 -28.74
N GLN A 582 -7.88 1.73 -29.69
CA GLN A 582 -9.33 1.74 -29.52
C GLN A 582 -9.86 0.32 -29.68
N ILE A 583 -10.46 -0.23 -28.63
CA ILE A 583 -10.92 -1.62 -28.56
C ILE A 583 -12.43 -1.76 -28.62
N ILE A 584 -13.18 -0.68 -28.39
CA ILE A 584 -14.63 -0.62 -28.58
C ILE A 584 -15.03 0.69 -29.26
N ASP A 585 -16.18 0.70 -29.93
CA ASP A 585 -16.72 1.90 -30.54
C ASP A 585 -16.97 3.00 -29.49
N SER A 586 -16.57 4.24 -29.79
CA SER A 586 -16.78 5.38 -28.88
C SER A 586 -18.26 5.64 -28.57
N ARG A 587 -19.15 5.34 -29.53
CA ARG A 587 -20.61 5.42 -29.39
C ARG A 587 -21.11 4.37 -28.41
N THR A 588 -20.53 3.17 -28.42
CA THR A 588 -20.80 2.12 -27.44
C THR A 588 -20.33 2.52 -26.05
N ALA A 589 -19.11 3.05 -25.92
CA ALA A 589 -18.61 3.58 -24.64
C ALA A 589 -19.52 4.68 -24.07
N PHE A 590 -20.05 5.56 -24.94
CA PHE A 590 -21.00 6.60 -24.56
C PHE A 590 -22.35 6.03 -24.10
N ILE A 591 -22.98 5.14 -24.90
CA ILE A 591 -24.26 4.49 -24.54
C ILE A 591 -24.12 3.73 -23.22
N MET A 592 -23.02 2.98 -23.05
CA MET A 592 -22.74 2.27 -21.81
C MET A 592 -22.62 3.22 -20.62
N THR A 593 -21.92 4.35 -20.78
CA THR A 593 -21.84 5.37 -19.73
C THR A 593 -23.22 5.92 -19.39
N ASP A 594 -24.05 6.27 -20.37
CA ASP A 594 -25.38 6.80 -20.13
C ASP A 594 -26.26 5.81 -19.33
N ILE A 595 -26.19 4.51 -19.65
CA ILE A 595 -26.85 3.45 -18.87
C ILE A 595 -26.25 3.34 -17.45
N LEU A 596 -24.93 3.45 -17.30
CA LEU A 596 -24.25 3.38 -16.01
C LEU A 596 -24.52 4.61 -15.13
N GLN A 597 -24.80 5.76 -15.70
CA GLN A 597 -25.29 6.94 -14.96
C GLN A 597 -26.67 6.64 -14.35
N ASP A 598 -27.53 5.87 -15.01
CA ASP A 598 -28.83 5.47 -14.45
C ASP A 598 -28.71 4.53 -13.24
N VAL A 599 -27.63 3.75 -13.15
CA VAL A 599 -27.35 2.95 -11.95
C VAL A 599 -27.23 3.86 -10.72
N ILE A 600 -26.66 5.05 -10.89
CA ILE A 600 -26.54 6.07 -9.83
C ILE A 600 -27.82 6.90 -9.72
N ARG A 601 -28.46 7.31 -10.82
CA ARG A 601 -29.66 8.17 -10.74
C ARG A 601 -30.85 7.44 -10.09
N ARG A 602 -31.08 6.19 -10.50
CA ARG A 602 -32.30 5.42 -10.22
C ARG A 602 -32.09 3.93 -9.94
N GLY A 603 -30.84 3.46 -9.91
CA GLY A 603 -30.52 2.04 -9.73
C GLY A 603 -29.88 1.70 -8.39
N THR A 604 -29.08 0.62 -8.41
CA THR A 604 -28.46 0.03 -7.21
C THR A 604 -27.40 0.92 -6.53
N ALA A 605 -26.90 1.96 -7.20
CA ALA A 605 -25.86 2.85 -6.70
C ALA A 605 -26.42 4.23 -6.29
N SER A 606 -27.72 4.33 -6.02
CA SER A 606 -28.41 5.61 -5.79
C SER A 606 -27.88 6.46 -4.65
N ARG A 607 -27.14 5.88 -3.71
CA ARG A 607 -26.44 6.62 -2.64
C ARG A 607 -25.35 7.55 -3.17
N ALA A 608 -24.74 7.27 -4.32
CA ALA A 608 -23.72 8.14 -4.91
C ALA A 608 -24.26 9.53 -5.32
N LYS A 609 -25.59 9.70 -5.41
CA LYS A 609 -26.22 11.02 -5.59
C LYS A 609 -25.88 12.01 -4.48
N SER A 610 -25.46 11.54 -3.31
CA SER A 610 -25.00 12.41 -2.21
C SER A 610 -23.80 13.27 -2.59
N LEU A 611 -23.07 12.92 -3.66
CA LEU A 611 -21.96 13.71 -4.18
C LEU A 611 -22.42 14.96 -4.94
N GLY A 612 -23.71 15.07 -5.29
CA GLY A 612 -24.26 16.23 -5.99
C GLY A 612 -23.73 16.41 -7.43
N ARG A 613 -23.22 15.33 -8.04
CA ARG A 613 -22.59 15.35 -9.36
C ARG A 613 -23.42 14.62 -10.42
N SER A 614 -23.42 15.14 -11.64
CA SER A 614 -24.12 14.57 -12.80
C SER A 614 -23.20 13.83 -13.78
N ASP A 615 -21.88 13.92 -13.59
CA ASP A 615 -20.83 13.33 -14.44
C ASP A 615 -20.31 11.97 -13.95
N LEU A 616 -20.98 11.36 -12.97
CA LEU A 616 -20.59 10.09 -12.37
C LEU A 616 -21.35 8.92 -13.00
N ALA A 617 -20.62 7.86 -13.33
CA ALA A 617 -21.15 6.56 -13.75
C ALA A 617 -20.58 5.45 -12.87
N GLY A 618 -21.30 4.33 -12.70
CA GLY A 618 -20.74 3.21 -11.93
C GLY A 618 -21.66 2.01 -11.78
N LYS A 619 -21.15 0.94 -11.17
CA LYS A 619 -21.88 -0.30 -10.95
C LYS A 619 -21.48 -0.98 -9.65
N THR A 620 -22.49 -1.47 -8.95
CA THR A 620 -22.34 -2.37 -7.81
C THR A 620 -22.04 -3.81 -8.26
N GLY A 621 -21.17 -4.50 -7.53
CA GLY A 621 -20.93 -5.93 -7.65
C GLY A 621 -21.15 -6.62 -6.30
N THR A 622 -21.75 -7.80 -6.32
CA THR A 622 -21.94 -8.65 -5.14
C THR A 622 -21.95 -10.08 -5.62
N THR A 623 -21.15 -10.93 -4.97
CA THR A 623 -21.06 -12.36 -5.29
C THR A 623 -22.06 -13.17 -4.48
N ASN A 624 -22.20 -14.45 -4.84
CA ASN A 624 -23.08 -15.37 -4.12
C ASN A 624 -22.70 -15.42 -2.62
N SER A 625 -23.73 -15.47 -1.76
CA SER A 625 -23.58 -15.44 -0.30
C SER A 625 -22.87 -14.19 0.25
N ALA A 626 -22.74 -13.12 -0.56
CA ALA A 626 -22.05 -11.89 -0.22
C ALA A 626 -20.62 -12.15 0.30
N LYS A 627 -19.84 -12.99 -0.40
CA LYS A 627 -18.43 -13.21 -0.07
C LYS A 627 -17.56 -12.01 -0.44
N ASP A 628 -17.93 -11.35 -1.54
CA ASP A 628 -17.26 -10.18 -2.09
C ASP A 628 -18.29 -9.11 -2.39
N THR A 629 -17.93 -7.87 -2.08
CA THR A 629 -18.66 -6.71 -2.57
C THR A 629 -17.72 -5.76 -3.30
N TRP A 630 -18.24 -5.21 -4.39
CA TRP A 630 -17.52 -4.33 -5.29
C TRP A 630 -18.33 -3.07 -5.56
N PHE A 631 -17.60 -1.99 -5.78
CA PHE A 631 -18.11 -0.85 -6.52
C PHE A 631 -17.05 -0.37 -7.49
N VAL A 632 -17.42 -0.20 -8.75
CA VAL A 632 -16.58 0.42 -9.76
C VAL A 632 -17.32 1.62 -10.31
N GLY A 633 -16.66 2.77 -10.32
CA GLY A 633 -17.27 4.00 -10.81
C GLY A 633 -16.22 4.95 -11.33
N TYR A 634 -16.66 5.89 -12.15
CA TYR A 634 -15.77 6.82 -12.83
C TYR A 634 -16.45 8.13 -13.18
N ASN A 635 -15.62 9.12 -13.44
CA ASN A 635 -15.91 10.24 -14.34
C ASN A 635 -14.81 10.29 -15.41
N ARG A 636 -14.71 11.40 -16.16
CA ARG A 636 -13.66 11.57 -17.17
C ARG A 636 -12.23 11.66 -16.59
N GLN A 637 -12.11 12.07 -15.32
CA GLN A 637 -10.80 12.29 -14.68
C GLN A 637 -10.27 11.04 -13.97
N TYR A 638 -11.15 10.28 -13.31
CA TYR A 638 -10.76 9.13 -12.51
C TYR A 638 -11.70 7.94 -12.75
N VAL A 639 -11.12 6.75 -12.83
CA VAL A 639 -11.83 5.47 -12.67
C VAL A 639 -11.35 4.82 -11.38
N THR A 640 -12.28 4.41 -10.53
CA THR A 640 -11.96 3.88 -9.20
C THR A 640 -12.76 2.62 -8.91
N THR A 641 -12.05 1.58 -8.48
CA THR A 641 -12.63 0.33 -7.96
C THR A 641 -12.39 0.23 -6.47
N VAL A 642 -13.42 -0.18 -5.74
CA VAL A 642 -13.31 -0.66 -4.36
C VAL A 642 -13.79 -2.11 -4.30
N TRP A 643 -12.97 -2.97 -3.68
CA TRP A 643 -13.34 -4.33 -3.29
C TRP A 643 -13.32 -4.45 -1.77
N THR A 644 -14.23 -5.27 -1.24
CA THR A 644 -14.25 -5.69 0.16
C THR A 644 -14.62 -7.16 0.28
N GLY A 645 -13.96 -7.87 1.19
CA GLY A 645 -14.13 -9.32 1.36
C GLY A 645 -13.16 -9.88 2.40
N TYR A 646 -13.33 -11.14 2.74
CA TYR A 646 -12.35 -11.85 3.58
C TYR A 646 -11.28 -12.51 2.74
N ASP A 647 -10.07 -12.64 3.28
CA ASP A 647 -8.98 -13.31 2.57
C ASP A 647 -9.32 -14.76 2.21
N GLN A 648 -9.84 -15.47 3.21
CA GLN A 648 -10.52 -16.74 3.02
C GLN A 648 -12.00 -16.47 2.77
N PRO A 649 -12.53 -16.74 1.56
CA PRO A 649 -13.88 -16.33 1.16
C PRO A 649 -14.96 -16.88 2.10
N LYS A 650 -15.53 -16.00 2.93
CA LYS A 650 -16.69 -16.26 3.80
C LYS A 650 -17.71 -15.14 3.64
N SER A 651 -18.95 -15.42 4.02
CA SER A 651 -20.03 -14.43 3.92
C SER A 651 -19.71 -13.19 4.74
N LEU A 652 -19.94 -12.02 4.16
CA LEU A 652 -19.88 -10.72 4.82
C LEU A 652 -21.14 -10.43 5.64
N GLY A 653 -22.20 -11.20 5.46
CA GLY A 653 -23.48 -11.01 6.12
C GLY A 653 -24.62 -10.73 5.13
N ARG A 654 -25.85 -11.07 5.51
CA ARG A 654 -27.02 -11.01 4.63
C ARG A 654 -27.43 -9.59 4.21
N ARG A 655 -26.90 -8.57 4.89
CA ARG A 655 -27.16 -7.14 4.62
C ARG A 655 -25.99 -6.45 3.91
N GLU A 656 -24.97 -7.22 3.55
CA GLU A 656 -23.76 -6.73 2.89
C GLU A 656 -23.88 -6.89 1.38
N PHE A 657 -23.94 -5.76 0.70
CA PHE A 657 -24.00 -5.66 -0.74
C PHE A 657 -22.97 -4.62 -1.20
N GLY A 658 -22.69 -4.57 -2.50
CA GLY A 658 -21.86 -3.53 -3.09
C GLY A 658 -22.35 -2.13 -2.75
N SER A 659 -23.67 -1.95 -2.60
CA SER A 659 -24.30 -0.67 -2.23
C SER A 659 -24.20 -0.31 -0.73
N THR A 660 -23.93 -1.27 0.15
CA THR A 660 -23.88 -1.06 1.60
C THR A 660 -22.47 -1.09 2.18
N PHE A 661 -21.49 -1.63 1.45
CA PHE A 661 -20.11 -1.73 1.92
C PHE A 661 -19.07 -1.07 1.00
N ALA A 662 -18.87 -1.57 -0.22
CA ALA A 662 -17.89 -1.00 -1.15
C ALA A 662 -18.27 0.43 -1.64
N LEU A 663 -19.54 0.69 -1.94
CA LEU A 663 -20.01 1.98 -2.44
C LEU A 663 -19.77 3.14 -1.45
N PRO A 664 -20.09 3.03 -0.15
CA PRO A 664 -19.74 4.08 0.82
C PRO A 664 -18.25 4.45 0.85
N ILE A 665 -17.35 3.48 0.69
CA ILE A 665 -15.90 3.72 0.63
C ILE A 665 -15.56 4.53 -0.63
N TRP A 666 -16.12 4.14 -1.77
CA TRP A 666 -15.94 4.87 -3.03
C TRP A 666 -16.50 6.29 -2.94
N ILE A 667 -17.68 6.48 -2.34
CA ILE A 667 -18.29 7.81 -2.14
C ILE A 667 -17.35 8.68 -1.29
N ASN A 668 -16.82 8.16 -0.19
CA ASN A 668 -15.92 8.90 0.69
C ASN A 668 -14.64 9.34 -0.06
N TYR A 669 -14.06 8.45 -0.86
CA TYR A 669 -12.87 8.76 -1.65
C TYR A 669 -13.18 9.81 -2.72
N MET A 670 -14.21 9.60 -3.54
CA MET A 670 -14.56 10.49 -4.65
C MET A 670 -15.06 11.86 -4.18
N ALA A 671 -15.68 11.95 -3.00
CA ALA A 671 -16.05 13.22 -2.39
C ALA A 671 -14.84 14.12 -2.13
N GLN A 672 -13.69 13.54 -1.79
CA GLN A 672 -12.44 14.28 -1.58
C GLN A 672 -11.70 14.48 -2.91
N ALA A 673 -11.57 13.42 -3.72
CA ALA A 673 -10.82 13.43 -4.97
C ALA A 673 -11.41 14.40 -6.02
N LEU A 674 -12.72 14.61 -6.00
CA LEU A 674 -13.43 15.53 -6.90
C LEU A 674 -13.83 16.84 -6.22
N ARG A 675 -13.36 17.10 -5.00
CA ARG A 675 -13.62 18.38 -4.33
C ARG A 675 -13.02 19.50 -5.17
N ASP A 676 -13.80 20.54 -5.40
CA ASP A 676 -13.42 21.74 -6.18
C ASP A 676 -13.06 21.45 -7.66
N GLN A 677 -13.28 20.23 -8.15
CA GLN A 677 -13.12 19.87 -9.56
C GLN A 677 -14.43 20.13 -10.32
N PRO A 678 -14.39 20.80 -11.49
CA PRO A 678 -15.59 21.02 -12.30
C PRO A 678 -16.19 19.69 -12.78
N ALA A 679 -17.51 19.67 -13.00
CA ALA A 679 -18.16 18.54 -13.64
C ALA A 679 -17.68 18.39 -15.08
N GLN A 680 -17.24 17.19 -15.46
CA GLN A 680 -16.78 16.88 -16.81
C GLN A 680 -17.68 15.81 -17.42
N PRO A 681 -18.77 16.20 -18.10
CA PRO A 681 -19.63 15.23 -18.77
C PRO A 681 -18.84 14.49 -19.85
N ILE A 682 -19.25 13.26 -20.13
CA ILE A 682 -18.68 12.52 -21.25
C ILE A 682 -19.15 13.17 -22.55
N LEU A 683 -18.19 13.41 -23.45
CA LEU A 683 -18.46 14.02 -24.74
C LEU A 683 -19.23 13.02 -25.60
N ARG A 684 -20.34 13.48 -26.19
CA ARG A 684 -21.13 12.69 -27.13
C ARG A 684 -20.33 12.56 -28.44
N PRO A 685 -20.00 11.34 -28.89
CA PRO A 685 -19.37 11.14 -30.19
C PRO A 685 -20.35 11.38 -31.34
N GLU A 686 -19.81 11.63 -32.53
CA GLU A 686 -20.57 11.68 -33.77
C GLU A 686 -21.19 10.30 -34.10
N GLY A 687 -22.16 10.26 -35.02
CA GLY A 687 -22.81 9.01 -35.43
C GLY A 687 -23.85 8.46 -34.44
N LEU A 688 -24.25 9.25 -33.43
CA LEU A 688 -25.36 8.92 -32.53
C LEU A 688 -26.63 9.69 -32.91
N GLN A 689 -27.77 9.00 -32.90
CA GLN A 689 -29.11 9.59 -32.96
C GLN A 689 -29.85 9.36 -31.64
N GLN A 690 -30.79 10.25 -31.31
CA GLN A 690 -31.60 10.17 -30.09
C GLN A 690 -33.07 10.04 -30.47
N VAL A 691 -33.73 9.01 -29.95
CA VAL A 691 -35.13 8.69 -30.28
C VAL A 691 -35.92 8.47 -29.00
N ARG A 692 -37.18 8.89 -28.97
CA ARG A 692 -38.07 8.62 -27.84
C ARG A 692 -38.62 7.19 -27.91
N ILE A 693 -38.51 6.47 -26.80
CA ILE A 693 -39.04 5.12 -26.65
C ILE A 693 -39.97 5.01 -25.43
N ASN A 694 -40.96 4.12 -25.53
CA ASN A 694 -41.83 3.74 -24.41
C ASN A 694 -41.18 2.65 -23.54
N ALA A 695 -41.89 2.22 -22.48
CA ALA A 695 -41.40 1.19 -21.56
C ALA A 695 -41.19 -0.19 -22.21
N GLN A 696 -41.84 -0.44 -23.35
CA GLN A 696 -41.75 -1.66 -24.15
C GLN A 696 -40.62 -1.59 -25.19
N GLY A 697 -39.82 -0.51 -25.21
CA GLY A 697 -38.71 -0.34 -26.15
C GLY A 697 -39.13 0.06 -27.56
N LEU A 698 -40.39 0.41 -27.78
CA LEU A 698 -40.93 0.84 -29.07
C LEU A 698 -40.83 2.35 -29.23
N ARG A 699 -40.68 2.85 -30.46
CA ARG A 699 -40.70 4.31 -30.72
C ARG A 699 -42.05 4.89 -30.34
N SER A 700 -42.05 6.06 -29.71
CA SER A 700 -43.27 6.71 -29.21
C SER A 700 -43.05 8.20 -29.03
N ASP A 701 -44.09 9.01 -29.28
CA ASP A 701 -44.06 10.46 -29.05
C ASP A 701 -43.93 10.82 -27.55
N SER A 702 -44.38 9.89 -26.70
CA SER A 702 -44.25 9.93 -25.24
C SER A 702 -43.25 8.88 -24.74
N GLY A 703 -42.46 9.22 -23.73
CA GLY A 703 -41.48 8.28 -23.15
C GLY A 703 -40.15 8.93 -22.82
N SER A 704 -39.10 8.10 -22.74
CA SER A 704 -37.73 8.55 -22.47
C SER A 704 -36.90 8.59 -23.74
N ASN A 705 -35.99 9.55 -23.82
CA ASN A 705 -34.99 9.57 -24.88
C ASN A 705 -33.99 8.41 -24.69
N GLU A 706 -33.68 7.73 -25.79
CA GLU A 706 -32.68 6.67 -25.87
C GLU A 706 -31.73 6.94 -27.03
N TYR A 707 -30.47 6.54 -26.87
CA TYR A 707 -29.42 6.72 -27.89
C TYR A 707 -29.25 5.45 -28.73
N PHE A 708 -29.09 5.66 -30.03
CA PHE A 708 -28.85 4.64 -31.03
C PHE A 708 -27.67 5.07 -31.91
N LYS A 709 -26.87 4.11 -32.39
CA LYS A 709 -25.95 4.37 -33.49
C LYS A 709 -26.77 4.64 -34.76
N GLN A 710 -26.24 5.44 -35.68
CA GLN A 710 -26.99 5.81 -36.89
C GLN A 710 -27.33 4.60 -37.77
N GLU A 711 -26.49 3.57 -37.75
CA GLU A 711 -26.67 2.31 -38.44
C GLU A 711 -27.59 1.31 -37.70
N ASP A 712 -27.96 1.58 -36.45
CA ASP A 712 -28.83 0.68 -35.69
C ASP A 712 -30.25 0.72 -36.27
N SER A 713 -30.84 -0.47 -36.46
CA SER A 713 -32.27 -0.58 -36.77
C SER A 713 -33.10 -0.01 -35.62
N LEU A 714 -33.84 1.06 -35.91
CA LEU A 714 -34.75 1.65 -34.93
C LEU A 714 -35.93 0.72 -34.67
N PRO A 715 -36.41 0.62 -33.42
CA PRO A 715 -37.59 -0.18 -33.10
C PRO A 715 -38.83 0.37 -33.83
N PRO A 716 -39.84 -0.45 -34.15
CA PRO A 716 -41.06 0.03 -34.80
C PRO A 716 -41.78 1.08 -33.94
N PHE A 717 -42.61 1.92 -34.57
CA PHE A 717 -43.47 2.81 -33.80
C PHE A 717 -44.52 1.99 -33.04
N ALA A 718 -44.82 2.41 -31.80
CA ALA A 718 -45.81 1.72 -30.98
C ALA A 718 -47.16 1.62 -31.70
N THR A 719 -47.55 2.67 -32.42
CA THR A 719 -48.75 2.71 -33.25
C THR A 719 -48.74 1.77 -34.45
N GLU A 720 -47.60 1.24 -34.88
CA GLU A 720 -47.51 0.25 -35.98
C GLU A 720 -47.53 -1.16 -35.39
N TYR A 721 -46.81 -1.37 -34.29
CA TYR A 721 -46.69 -2.66 -33.60
C TYR A 721 -48.04 -3.22 -33.11
N TYR A 722 -48.93 -2.34 -32.63
CA TYR A 722 -50.26 -2.75 -32.16
C TYR A 722 -51.25 -3.08 -33.29
N TYR A 723 -50.96 -2.74 -34.56
CA TYR A 723 -51.81 -3.10 -35.71
C TYR A 723 -51.34 -4.37 -36.41
N GLU A 724 -50.06 -4.73 -36.32
CA GLU A 724 -49.51 -5.95 -36.94
C GLU A 724 -49.55 -7.19 -36.04
N THR A 725 -49.77 -7.02 -34.74
CA THR A 725 -50.00 -8.16 -33.83
C THR A 725 -51.51 -8.36 -33.72
N PRO A 726 -52.11 -9.47 -34.22
CA PRO A 726 -53.51 -9.73 -33.98
C PRO A 726 -53.75 -9.73 -32.47
N MET A 727 -54.72 -8.96 -32.00
CA MET A 727 -55.31 -9.22 -30.69
C MET A 727 -55.97 -10.58 -30.77
N ASP A 728 -55.21 -11.64 -30.47
CA ASP A 728 -55.82 -12.90 -30.09
C ASP A 728 -56.50 -12.67 -28.73
N PHE A 729 -57.82 -12.56 -28.84
CA PHE A 729 -58.79 -12.36 -27.77
C PHE A 729 -58.83 -13.55 -26.80
N PHE A 730 -59.09 -13.21 -25.52
CA PHE A 730 -59.46 -14.01 -24.34
C PHE A 730 -58.36 -14.63 -23.47
#